data_AF-A0AAD6Q244-F1
#
_entry.id   AF-A0AAD6Q244-F1
#
_cell.length_a   1.000
_cell.length_b   1.000
_cell.length_c   1.000
_cell.angle_alpha   90.00
_cell.angle_beta   90.00
_cell.angle_gamma   90.00
#
_symmetry.space_group_name_H-M   'P 1'
#
loop_
_entity.id
_entity.type
_entity.pdbx_description
1 polymer ?
#
loop_
_entity_poly.entity_id
_entity_poly.type
_entity_poly.pdbx_seq_one_letter_code
_entity_poly.pdbx_strand_id
1 'polypeptide(L)'
;MSTTLPPMECLYVTEEFLLELKSGNRSFRLPHPVPVLRFLCELSWTLVRGELPFQKCKAALDSVEFVDKMSAVGLGSNFADIITQMAQDLTMSGEYRSRLIKLAKWLVESALVPLRFFQERCEEEFLWEAEMIKIKAQDLKGKEVRVNTRLLYQQTKFNLLREESEGYAKLVTLLCRGSEDTAENTSAATIGIIKSLIGHFDLDPNRVFDIVLECFELQPDSNVFLELIPIFPKSHASQILGFKFQYYQRMELNSPVPFGLYKLTALLVREEFIDLDSICAHLLPKDHEAFEHYNIFSSKRLDEAYKIGKINLAATGKDLMDDEKQGDVTIDLFAALDMETEAVAVRFSDLEKNQTLGLLTGFLSVDDWYHAHILFERLSPLNPVAHTQICDGLFRLIEKTISSAYNIIRQPHVQNCGSPAVAGIDAMDVTSSSGHVSLIDLPKEFFQMLVTVGPYLYRDTLLLQKVCRVLRGYYMSALELVDSGDGALNGESLITRNRVLRLHLREGRSMVEEALGACLLPSLQLVPANPAAGQEIWEVMSVLPYEVRYRLYGEWEKDDERNPMVLAARQTAKLDTRRILKRLAKENLKQLGRMVAKLAHANPMTVLRTIVHQIEAYRDMITPVVDAFKYLTQLEYDILEYVVIERLAQGGRDKLKDDGLNLSDWLQSLASFWGHLCKKYPSMELRGLFQYLVNQLKKGQGIELVLLQVCQGNPGCPGLRVWWELVQQMANVQYTENLTEEQLDAMAGSETLRYQATSFGVTRNNKALFKSTNRLRDSLLPKDEPKLAIPLLLLIAQHRSVPLWLTVIASDMYFVRLSHSYAVVF
;
A
#
# COMPACT_ATOMS: atom_id res chain seq x y z
N MET A 1 -50.29 67.12 20.02
CA MET A 1 -49.91 68.06 21.10
C MET A 1 -48.59 68.68 20.70
N SER A 2 -48.62 69.96 20.37
CA SER A 2 -47.46 70.78 20.01
C SER A 2 -46.57 70.97 21.24
N THR A 3 -45.51 70.18 21.35
CA THR A 3 -44.41 70.45 22.28
C THR A 3 -43.54 71.54 21.67
N THR A 4 -44.02 72.78 21.74
CA THR A 4 -43.19 73.96 21.55
C THR A 4 -42.14 73.96 22.66
N LEU A 5 -40.86 73.84 22.28
CA LEU A 5 -39.73 74.05 23.20
C LEU A 5 -39.98 75.33 24.02
N PRO A 6 -39.66 75.33 25.33
CA PRO A 6 -39.79 76.54 26.14
C PRO A 6 -39.05 77.69 25.46
N PRO A 7 -39.66 78.89 25.36
CA PRO A 7 -39.00 80.00 24.70
C PRO A 7 -37.73 80.33 25.48
N MET A 8 -36.55 80.19 24.84
CA MET A 8 -35.32 80.78 25.38
C MET A 8 -35.59 82.25 25.71
N GLU A 9 -35.37 82.64 26.96
CA GLU A 9 -35.37 84.04 27.37
C GLU A 9 -34.15 84.72 26.71
N CYS A 10 -34.42 85.45 25.63
CA CYS A 10 -33.41 86.26 24.95
C CYS A 10 -33.12 87.50 25.80
N LEU A 11 -31.91 87.58 26.37
CA LEU A 11 -31.49 88.69 27.22
C LEU A 11 -30.94 89.87 26.40
N TYR A 12 -30.36 89.59 25.23
CA TYR A 12 -29.64 90.57 24.42
C TYR A 12 -30.27 90.79 23.04
N VAL A 13 -30.95 89.78 22.49
CA VAL A 13 -31.73 89.89 21.24
C VAL A 13 -33.20 90.14 21.57
N THR A 14 -33.54 91.36 22.00
CA THR A 14 -34.90 91.77 22.37
C THR A 14 -35.75 92.15 21.14
N GLU A 15 -37.08 92.23 21.28
CA GLU A 15 -37.98 92.62 20.17
C GLU A 15 -37.63 94.01 19.59
N GLU A 16 -37.17 94.94 20.42
CA GLU A 16 -36.70 96.28 20.01
C GLU A 16 -35.46 96.19 19.12
N PHE A 17 -34.47 95.38 19.52
CA PHE A 17 -33.25 95.10 18.73
C PHE A 17 -33.59 94.49 17.37
N LEU A 18 -34.57 93.58 17.33
CA LEU A 18 -35.05 92.95 16.09
C LEU A 18 -35.78 93.94 15.17
N LEU A 19 -36.56 94.88 15.71
CA LEU A 19 -37.25 95.92 14.94
C LEU A 19 -36.26 96.90 14.28
N GLU A 20 -35.20 97.29 14.97
CA GLU A 20 -34.18 98.21 14.44
C GLU A 20 -33.27 97.57 13.40
N LEU A 21 -32.92 96.29 13.56
CA LEU A 21 -32.27 95.51 12.51
C LEU A 21 -33.19 95.33 11.30
N LYS A 22 -34.51 95.16 11.50
CA LYS A 22 -35.50 95.07 10.41
C LYS A 22 -35.64 96.38 9.63
N SER A 23 -35.63 97.53 10.30
CA SER A 23 -35.76 98.86 9.68
C SER A 23 -34.48 99.34 8.95
N GLY A 24 -33.35 98.65 9.13
CA GLY A 24 -32.13 98.87 8.33
C GLY A 24 -31.19 99.95 8.88
N ASN A 25 -31.31 100.28 10.17
CA ASN A 25 -30.51 101.32 10.81
C ASN A 25 -29.06 100.82 11.07
N ARG A 26 -28.08 101.29 10.29
CA ARG A 26 -26.66 100.87 10.41
C ARG A 26 -25.90 101.52 11.59
N SER A 27 -26.48 102.52 12.24
CA SER A 27 -25.88 103.28 13.33
C SER A 27 -26.26 102.78 14.73
N PHE A 28 -27.14 101.78 14.82
CA PHE A 28 -27.58 101.25 16.09
C PHE A 28 -26.53 100.31 16.69
N ARG A 29 -26.14 100.56 17.95
CA ARG A 29 -25.23 99.72 18.74
C ARG A 29 -25.85 99.41 20.10
N LEU A 30 -25.74 98.16 20.54
CA LEU A 30 -26.12 97.77 21.90
C LEU A 30 -25.22 98.51 22.92
N PRO A 31 -25.77 99.09 24.00
CA PRO A 31 -25.03 100.00 24.88
C PRO A 31 -24.05 99.32 25.85
N HIS A 32 -24.10 98.00 26.04
CA HIS A 32 -23.23 97.26 26.95
C HIS A 32 -22.54 96.10 26.23
N PRO A 33 -21.27 95.78 26.59
CA PRO A 33 -20.57 94.68 25.98
C PRO A 33 -21.19 93.33 26.35
N VAL A 34 -21.34 92.44 25.38
CA VAL A 34 -22.10 91.17 25.54
C VAL A 34 -21.18 89.95 25.51
N PRO A 35 -21.43 88.88 26.28
CA PRO A 35 -20.72 87.60 26.15
C PRO A 35 -20.95 86.96 24.78
N VAL A 36 -19.87 86.58 24.11
CA VAL A 36 -19.88 86.05 22.72
C VAL A 36 -20.80 84.83 22.60
N LEU A 37 -20.60 83.78 23.40
CA LEU A 37 -21.35 82.53 23.27
C LEU A 37 -22.86 82.71 23.51
N ARG A 38 -23.24 83.54 24.50
CA ARG A 38 -24.65 83.78 24.83
C ARG A 38 -25.34 84.57 23.73
N PHE A 39 -24.70 85.63 23.24
CA PHE A 39 -25.24 86.42 22.13
C PHE A 39 -25.36 85.60 20.85
N LEU A 40 -24.34 84.83 20.49
CA LEU A 40 -24.34 83.99 19.29
C LEU A 40 -25.40 82.87 19.36
N CYS A 41 -25.63 82.31 20.55
CA CYS A 41 -26.70 81.33 20.78
C CYS A 41 -28.10 81.95 20.59
N GLU A 42 -28.36 83.10 21.22
CA GLU A 42 -29.63 83.83 21.06
C GLU A 42 -29.84 84.28 19.61
N LEU A 43 -28.79 84.78 18.95
CA LEU A 43 -28.81 85.15 17.54
C LEU A 43 -29.09 83.94 16.63
N SER A 44 -28.47 82.79 16.90
CA SER A 44 -28.68 81.58 16.10
C SER A 44 -30.10 81.03 16.27
N TRP A 45 -30.65 81.09 17.48
CA TRP A 45 -32.04 80.66 17.75
C TRP A 45 -33.07 81.60 17.11
N THR A 46 -32.86 82.91 17.15
CA THR A 46 -33.74 83.90 16.51
C THR A 46 -33.70 83.81 14.96
N LEU A 47 -32.53 83.53 14.39
CA LEU A 47 -32.39 83.23 12.95
C LEU A 47 -33.11 81.93 12.56
N VAL A 48 -33.00 80.87 13.38
CA VAL A 48 -33.72 79.59 13.15
C VAL A 48 -35.23 79.75 13.33
N ARG A 49 -35.70 80.57 14.28
CA ARG A 49 -37.12 80.91 14.45
C ARG A 49 -37.69 81.78 13.33
N GLY A 50 -36.83 82.29 12.44
CA GLY A 50 -37.23 83.11 11.29
C GLY A 50 -37.65 84.53 11.68
N GLU A 51 -37.32 84.95 12.89
CA GLU A 51 -37.60 86.29 13.40
C GLU A 51 -36.68 87.32 12.74
N LEU A 52 -35.51 86.91 12.23
CA LEU A 52 -34.54 87.75 11.52
C LEU A 52 -34.07 87.07 10.20
N PRO A 53 -33.96 87.80 9.06
CA PRO A 53 -33.38 87.27 7.83
C PRO A 53 -31.86 87.01 7.95
N PHE A 54 -31.36 85.91 7.35
CA PHE A 54 -29.95 85.50 7.43
C PHE A 54 -28.96 86.60 6.98
N GLN A 55 -29.30 87.37 5.95
CA GLN A 55 -28.46 88.47 5.44
C GLN A 55 -28.15 89.57 6.46
N LYS A 56 -28.96 89.68 7.53
CA LYS A 56 -28.78 90.68 8.59
C LYS A 56 -27.91 90.17 9.76
N CYS A 57 -27.47 88.91 9.74
CA CYS A 57 -26.61 88.34 10.76
C CYS A 57 -25.27 89.10 10.88
N LYS A 58 -24.65 89.49 9.76
CA LYS A 58 -23.42 90.30 9.80
C LYS A 58 -23.65 91.69 10.39
N ALA A 59 -24.78 92.32 10.06
CA ALA A 59 -25.16 93.61 10.65
C ALA A 59 -25.46 93.51 12.16
N ALA A 60 -25.98 92.36 12.62
CA ALA A 60 -26.20 92.08 14.04
C ALA A 60 -24.89 91.79 14.80
N LEU A 61 -23.86 91.27 14.13
CA LEU A 61 -22.52 91.12 14.69
C LEU A 61 -21.77 92.46 14.74
N ASP A 62 -21.95 93.31 13.73
CA ASP A 62 -21.32 94.64 13.65
C ASP A 62 -21.95 95.67 14.62
N SER A 63 -23.17 95.41 15.13
CA SER A 63 -23.88 96.28 16.07
C SER A 63 -23.57 96.01 17.55
N VAL A 64 -22.68 95.05 17.85
CA VAL A 64 -22.37 94.64 19.23
C VAL A 64 -20.87 94.71 19.50
N GLU A 65 -20.50 95.26 20.65
CA GLU A 65 -19.14 95.14 21.19
C GLU A 65 -19.10 93.93 22.13
N PHE A 66 -18.18 93.00 21.89
CA PHE A 66 -18.05 91.80 22.72
C PHE A 66 -17.13 92.06 23.92
N VAL A 67 -17.43 91.41 25.06
CA VAL A 67 -16.60 91.50 26.28
C VAL A 67 -15.17 91.00 26.01
N ASP A 68 -15.03 89.95 25.20
CA ASP A 68 -13.74 89.39 24.78
C ASP A 68 -13.40 89.79 23.34
N LYS A 69 -12.21 90.35 23.11
CA LYS A 69 -11.69 90.60 21.75
C LYS A 69 -11.31 89.28 21.09
N MET A 70 -12.28 88.60 20.47
CA MET A 70 -12.07 87.34 19.77
C MET A 70 -11.58 87.58 18.33
N SER A 71 -10.69 86.72 17.83
CA SER A 71 -10.36 86.71 16.40
C SER A 71 -11.55 86.24 15.56
N ALA A 72 -11.61 86.65 14.28
CA ALA A 72 -12.66 86.21 13.36
C ALA A 72 -12.74 84.66 13.26
N VAL A 73 -11.61 83.96 13.42
CA VAL A 73 -11.54 82.49 13.45
C VAL A 73 -12.19 81.91 14.71
N GLY A 74 -12.00 82.57 15.87
CA GLY A 74 -12.62 82.17 17.14
C GLY A 74 -14.13 82.34 17.14
N LEU A 75 -14.63 83.43 16.53
CA LEU A 75 -16.07 83.63 16.30
C LEU A 75 -16.66 82.51 15.41
N GLY A 76 -15.96 82.15 14.34
CA GLY A 76 -16.36 81.05 13.45
C GLY A 76 -16.40 79.69 14.16
N SER A 77 -15.42 79.39 15.03
CA SER A 77 -15.42 78.15 15.84
C SER A 77 -16.61 78.09 16.79
N ASN A 78 -16.92 79.19 17.48
CA ASN A 78 -18.04 79.26 18.41
C ASN A 78 -19.40 79.10 17.70
N PHE A 79 -19.56 79.71 16.52
CA PHE A 79 -20.73 79.50 15.68
C PHE A 79 -20.88 78.04 15.25
N ALA A 80 -19.78 77.38 14.86
CA ALA A 80 -19.81 75.97 14.51
C ALA A 80 -20.27 75.12 15.71
N ASP A 81 -19.72 75.32 16.90
CA ASP A 81 -20.10 74.56 18.11
C ASP A 81 -21.58 74.72 18.47
N ILE A 82 -22.09 75.96 18.43
CA ILE A 82 -23.50 76.25 18.74
C ILE A 82 -24.43 75.58 17.73
N ILE A 83 -24.10 75.64 16.44
CA ILE A 83 -24.91 75.02 15.38
C ILE A 83 -24.83 73.51 15.44
N THR A 84 -23.65 72.94 15.71
CA THR A 84 -23.49 71.50 15.94
C THR A 84 -24.35 71.03 17.11
N GLN A 85 -24.33 71.75 18.24
CA GLN A 85 -25.16 71.42 19.40
C GLN A 85 -26.66 71.55 19.11
N MET A 86 -27.06 72.58 18.34
CA MET A 86 -28.45 72.74 17.88
C MET A 86 -28.88 71.65 16.88
N ALA A 87 -27.95 71.11 16.08
CA ALA A 87 -28.23 70.05 15.11
C ALA A 87 -28.45 68.68 15.76
N GLN A 88 -27.86 68.45 16.95
CA GLN A 88 -28.01 67.24 17.76
C GLN A 88 -29.35 67.16 18.51
N ASP A 89 -30.10 68.26 18.59
CA ASP A 89 -31.40 68.26 19.25
C ASP A 89 -32.47 67.56 18.39
N LEU A 90 -32.78 66.32 18.75
CA LEU A 90 -33.80 65.48 18.11
C LEU A 90 -35.25 65.96 18.36
N THR A 91 -35.46 66.89 19.29
CA THR A 91 -36.79 67.42 19.63
C THR A 91 -37.22 68.62 18.78
N MET A 92 -36.32 69.11 17.92
CA MET A 92 -36.56 70.24 17.02
C MET A 92 -37.57 69.89 15.92
N SER A 93 -38.53 70.80 15.68
CA SER A 93 -39.51 70.63 14.60
C SER A 93 -38.84 70.68 13.22
N GLY A 94 -39.43 69.97 12.24
CA GLY A 94 -38.87 69.89 10.88
C GLY A 94 -38.71 71.26 10.18
N GLU A 95 -39.58 72.23 10.50
CA GLU A 95 -39.46 73.60 9.99
C GLU A 95 -38.22 74.31 10.53
N TYR A 96 -37.96 74.22 11.84
CA TYR A 96 -36.76 74.81 12.45
C TYR A 96 -35.49 74.10 12.00
N ARG A 97 -35.51 72.76 11.84
CA ARG A 97 -34.37 72.00 11.29
C ARG A 97 -34.04 72.43 9.86
N SER A 98 -35.05 72.65 9.01
CA SER A 98 -34.84 73.14 7.63
C SER A 98 -34.20 74.54 7.59
N ARG A 99 -34.52 75.40 8.57
CA ARG A 99 -33.96 76.75 8.70
C ARG A 99 -32.55 76.71 9.27
N LEU A 100 -32.26 75.79 10.19
CA LEU A 100 -30.91 75.52 10.70
C LEU A 100 -29.97 75.09 9.58
N ILE A 101 -30.42 74.19 8.70
CA ILE A 101 -29.66 73.75 7.52
C ILE A 101 -29.34 74.94 6.60
N LYS A 102 -30.34 75.79 6.33
CA LYS A 102 -30.15 77.01 5.50
C LYS A 102 -29.20 78.01 6.16
N LEU A 103 -29.27 78.17 7.50
CA LEU A 103 -28.36 79.01 8.26
C LEU A 103 -26.92 78.49 8.17
N ALA A 104 -26.71 77.18 8.35
CA ALA A 104 -25.39 76.57 8.25
C ALA A 104 -24.78 76.73 6.84
N LYS A 105 -25.57 76.53 5.78
CA LYS A 105 -25.15 76.83 4.39
C LYS A 105 -24.76 78.29 4.22
N TRP A 106 -25.61 79.22 4.69
CA TRP A 106 -25.35 80.65 4.59
C TRP A 106 -24.09 81.09 5.35
N LEU A 107 -23.80 80.50 6.51
CA LEU A 107 -22.60 80.82 7.30
C LEU A 107 -21.30 80.38 6.61
N VAL A 108 -21.33 79.27 5.88
CA VAL A 108 -20.22 78.84 5.04
C VAL A 108 -20.09 79.73 3.80
N GLU A 109 -21.20 80.04 3.11
CA GLU A 109 -21.22 80.91 1.92
C GLU A 109 -20.77 82.36 2.23
N SER A 110 -21.12 82.87 3.41
CA SER A 110 -20.72 84.21 3.88
C SER A 110 -19.29 84.27 4.45
N ALA A 111 -18.56 83.15 4.43
CA ALA A 111 -17.22 82.98 4.98
C ALA A 111 -17.09 83.32 6.49
N LEU A 112 -18.21 83.31 7.23
CA LEU A 112 -18.21 83.51 8.68
C LEU A 112 -17.74 82.26 9.44
N VAL A 113 -18.00 81.06 8.89
CA VAL A 113 -17.54 79.78 9.44
C VAL A 113 -16.81 78.99 8.35
N PRO A 114 -15.53 78.63 8.54
CA PRO A 114 -14.83 77.72 7.64
C PRO A 114 -15.50 76.34 7.58
N LEU A 115 -15.66 75.79 6.36
CA LEU A 115 -16.26 74.46 6.12
C LEU A 115 -15.61 73.34 6.96
N ARG A 116 -14.30 73.44 7.21
CA ARG A 116 -13.52 72.50 8.04
C ARG A 116 -14.14 72.28 9.42
N PHE A 117 -14.61 73.33 10.09
CA PHE A 117 -15.11 73.21 11.47
C PHE A 117 -16.42 72.41 11.54
N PHE A 118 -17.29 72.55 10.55
CA PHE A 118 -18.48 71.70 10.46
C PHE A 118 -18.09 70.25 10.16
N GLN A 119 -17.14 70.00 9.26
CA GLN A 119 -16.68 68.65 8.93
C GLN A 119 -16.01 67.92 10.10
N GLU A 120 -15.35 68.63 11.01
CA GLU A 120 -14.71 68.06 12.20
C GLU A 120 -15.71 67.72 13.33
N ARG A 121 -16.85 68.44 13.42
CA ARG A 121 -17.70 68.43 14.62
C ARG A 121 -19.13 67.95 14.41
N CYS A 122 -19.69 68.08 13.20
CA CYS A 122 -21.06 67.69 12.91
C CYS A 122 -21.20 66.19 12.59
N GLU A 123 -22.38 65.66 12.91
CA GLU A 123 -22.78 64.28 12.57
C GLU A 123 -22.99 64.11 11.05
N GLU A 124 -22.88 62.86 10.58
CA GLU A 124 -22.84 62.53 9.15
C GLU A 124 -24.17 62.86 8.46
N GLU A 125 -25.30 62.71 9.16
CA GLU A 125 -26.63 63.02 8.65
C GLU A 125 -26.82 64.52 8.41
N PHE A 126 -26.39 65.36 9.36
CA PHE A 126 -26.49 66.82 9.24
C PHE A 126 -25.57 67.36 8.14
N LEU A 127 -24.35 66.82 8.02
CA LEU A 127 -23.42 67.21 6.97
C LEU A 127 -23.96 66.90 5.56
N TRP A 128 -24.67 65.77 5.41
CA TRP A 128 -25.32 65.41 4.15
C TRP A 128 -26.53 66.31 3.87
N GLU A 129 -27.41 66.52 4.85
CA GLU A 129 -28.57 67.41 4.74
C GLU A 129 -28.17 68.86 4.37
N ALA A 130 -27.04 69.33 4.90
CA ALA A 130 -26.48 70.64 4.62
C ALA A 130 -25.61 70.70 3.35
N GLU A 131 -25.52 69.63 2.56
CA GLU A 131 -24.70 69.54 1.34
C GLU A 131 -23.22 69.93 1.55
N MET A 132 -22.73 69.80 2.79
CA MET A 132 -21.34 70.11 3.18
C MET A 132 -20.37 68.96 2.86
N ILE A 133 -20.92 67.79 2.51
CA ILE A 133 -20.22 66.61 2.01
C ILE A 133 -20.93 66.09 0.75
N LYS A 134 -20.15 65.53 -0.18
CA LYS A 134 -20.67 64.93 -1.43
C LYS A 134 -21.03 63.44 -1.29
N ILE A 135 -20.71 62.84 -0.15
CA ILE A 135 -20.89 61.40 0.14
C ILE A 135 -22.13 61.26 1.02
N LYS A 136 -22.97 60.26 0.75
CA LYS A 136 -24.16 59.98 1.57
C LYS A 136 -23.74 59.66 3.02
N ALA A 137 -24.56 60.07 3.99
CA ALA A 137 -24.29 59.88 5.42
C ALA A 137 -23.94 58.41 5.78
N GLN A 138 -24.70 57.44 5.25
CA GLN A 138 -24.46 56.00 5.47
C GLN A 138 -23.09 55.52 4.95
N ASP A 139 -22.65 56.04 3.81
CA ASP A 139 -21.36 55.68 3.22
C ASP A 139 -20.19 56.30 4.00
N LEU A 140 -20.37 57.50 4.56
CA LEU A 140 -19.37 58.15 5.41
C LEU A 140 -19.19 57.37 6.72
N LYS A 141 -20.29 57.00 7.38
CA LYS A 141 -20.28 56.15 8.57
C LYS A 141 -19.63 54.80 8.31
N GLY A 142 -19.94 54.18 7.16
CA GLY A 142 -19.29 52.94 6.73
C GLY A 142 -17.78 53.09 6.51
N LYS A 143 -17.30 54.25 6.01
CA LYS A 143 -15.87 54.54 5.88
C LYS A 143 -15.21 54.77 7.24
N GLU A 144 -15.86 55.52 8.13
CA GLU A 144 -15.37 55.76 9.48
C GLU A 144 -15.18 54.43 10.23
N VAL A 145 -16.19 53.54 10.21
CA VAL A 145 -16.09 52.22 10.82
C VAL A 145 -14.93 51.42 10.23
N ARG A 146 -14.71 51.44 8.91
CA ARG A 146 -13.55 50.75 8.29
C ARG A 146 -12.22 51.33 8.74
N VAL A 147 -12.10 52.66 8.84
CA VAL A 147 -10.87 53.34 9.28
C VAL A 147 -10.59 53.04 10.75
N ASN A 148 -11.60 53.16 11.62
CA ASN A 148 -11.47 52.83 13.04
C ASN A 148 -11.13 51.36 13.23
N THR A 149 -11.76 50.46 12.46
CA THR A 149 -11.47 49.02 12.52
C THR A 149 -10.02 48.75 12.11
N ARG A 150 -9.55 49.38 11.03
CA ARG A 150 -8.16 49.29 10.56
C ARG A 150 -7.16 49.83 11.58
N LEU A 151 -7.45 50.96 12.22
CA LEU A 151 -6.54 51.57 13.20
C LEU A 151 -6.47 50.78 14.50
N LEU A 152 -7.59 50.19 14.95
CA LEU A 152 -7.68 49.53 16.26
C LEU A 152 -7.39 48.03 16.22
N TYR A 153 -7.75 47.33 15.14
CA TYR A 153 -7.72 45.85 15.10
C TYR A 153 -6.76 45.27 14.07
N GLN A 154 -6.24 46.05 13.12
CA GLN A 154 -5.28 45.53 12.16
C GLN A 154 -3.88 45.52 12.78
N GLN A 155 -3.36 44.33 13.10
CA GLN A 155 -1.95 44.18 13.42
C GLN A 155 -1.09 44.46 12.17
N THR A 156 -0.06 45.28 12.31
CA THR A 156 0.97 45.47 11.29
C THR A 156 1.86 44.24 11.27
N LYS A 157 1.62 43.33 10.33
CA LYS A 157 2.47 42.18 10.04
C LYS A 157 2.75 42.15 8.55
N PHE A 158 4.00 41.94 8.18
CA PHE A 158 4.43 41.94 6.79
C PHE A 158 4.58 40.51 6.29
N ASN A 159 3.68 40.10 5.40
CA ASN A 159 3.64 38.74 4.84
C ASN A 159 4.33 38.68 3.46
N LEU A 160 4.42 39.81 2.76
CA LEU A 160 5.02 39.83 1.42
C LEU A 160 6.50 40.22 1.47
N LEU A 161 7.32 39.55 0.67
CA LEU A 161 8.76 39.84 0.57
C LEU A 161 9.07 41.30 0.18
N ARG A 162 8.17 41.94 -0.58
CA ARG A 162 8.31 43.34 -1.00
C ARG A 162 8.00 44.35 0.09
N GLU A 163 7.27 43.94 1.13
CA GLU A 163 6.91 44.83 2.24
C GLU A 163 8.13 45.03 3.13
N GLU A 164 8.80 43.95 3.54
CA GLU A 164 9.99 43.99 4.41
C GLU A 164 11.16 43.19 3.82
N SER A 165 11.74 43.72 2.74
CA SER A 165 12.82 43.05 2.00
C SER A 165 14.09 42.80 2.84
N GLU A 166 14.45 43.70 3.75
CA GLU A 166 15.62 43.55 4.61
C GLU A 166 15.45 42.42 5.63
N GLY A 167 14.29 42.35 6.29
CA GLY A 167 14.00 41.32 7.29
C GLY A 167 14.04 39.91 6.69
N TYR A 168 13.39 39.72 5.54
CA TYR A 168 13.42 38.43 4.83
C TYR A 168 14.80 38.09 4.26
N ALA A 169 15.57 39.06 3.76
CA ALA A 169 16.94 38.81 3.29
C ALA A 169 17.88 38.37 4.42
N LYS A 170 17.78 38.99 5.61
CA LYS A 170 18.54 38.58 6.80
C LYS A 170 18.14 37.19 7.29
N LEU A 171 16.86 36.85 7.23
CA LEU A 171 16.38 35.51 7.56
C LEU A 171 16.98 34.45 6.63
N VAL A 172 16.86 34.63 5.31
CA VAL A 172 17.35 33.66 4.32
C VAL A 172 18.87 33.48 4.44
N THR A 173 19.62 34.57 4.57
CA THR A 173 21.08 34.50 4.73
C THR A 173 21.51 33.78 6.01
N LEU A 174 20.75 33.91 7.09
CA LEU A 174 20.98 33.17 8.33
C LEU A 174 20.70 31.68 8.17
N LEU A 175 19.58 31.31 7.54
CA LEU A 175 19.21 29.90 7.31
C LEU A 175 20.20 29.19 6.38
N CYS A 176 20.70 29.87 5.34
CA CYS A 176 21.68 29.28 4.42
C CYS A 176 23.09 29.15 5.01
N ARG A 177 23.44 29.88 6.07
CA ARG A 177 24.76 29.81 6.73
C ARG A 177 24.94 28.60 7.66
N GLY A 178 23.83 27.97 8.09
CA GLY A 178 23.83 26.94 9.13
C GLY A 178 24.40 25.57 8.75
N SER A 179 25.04 25.38 7.58
CA SER A 179 25.57 24.07 7.17
C SER A 179 27.04 23.83 7.52
N GLU A 180 27.77 24.81 8.08
CA GLU A 180 29.22 24.66 8.34
C GLU A 180 29.59 24.33 9.79
N ASP A 181 28.74 24.61 10.80
CA ASP A 181 29.11 24.45 12.22
C ASP A 181 28.22 23.43 12.97
N THR A 182 28.80 22.27 13.28
CA THR A 182 28.19 21.12 13.98
C THR A 182 28.28 21.23 15.51
N ALA A 183 27.62 22.22 16.12
CA ALA A 183 27.51 22.30 17.58
C ALA A 183 26.07 22.50 18.06
N GLU A 184 25.62 21.68 19.03
CA GLU A 184 24.29 21.73 19.65
C GLU A 184 23.95 23.10 20.29
N ASN A 185 24.95 23.92 20.61
CA ASN A 185 24.75 25.27 21.15
C ASN A 185 24.33 26.31 20.09
N THR A 186 24.52 26.01 18.81
CA THR A 186 24.28 26.95 17.71
C THR A 186 22.79 27.04 17.35
N SER A 187 22.02 25.97 17.56
CA SER A 187 20.59 25.95 17.26
C SER A 187 19.81 26.88 18.18
N ALA A 188 20.04 26.83 19.50
CA ALA A 188 19.42 27.74 20.45
C ALA A 188 19.73 29.22 20.17
N ALA A 189 20.96 29.53 19.76
CA ALA A 189 21.36 30.87 19.34
C ALA A 189 20.62 31.31 18.06
N THR A 190 20.53 30.42 17.06
CA THR A 190 19.82 30.66 15.80
C THR A 190 18.33 30.91 16.03
N ILE A 191 17.71 30.16 16.94
CA ILE A 191 16.32 30.33 17.37
C ILE A 191 16.09 31.70 18.00
N GLY A 192 17.00 32.13 18.89
CA GLY A 192 16.97 33.46 19.49
C GLY A 192 17.05 34.57 18.45
N ILE A 193 17.92 34.41 17.45
CA ILE A 193 18.08 35.38 16.37
C ILE A 193 16.82 35.43 15.50
N ILE A 194 16.22 34.29 15.12
CA ILE A 194 14.98 34.26 14.33
C ILE A 194 13.84 34.95 15.06
N LYS A 195 13.66 34.69 16.37
CA LYS A 195 12.67 35.40 17.19
C LYS A 195 12.91 36.92 17.22
N SER A 196 14.19 37.33 17.28
CA SER A 196 14.55 38.75 17.22
C SER A 196 14.23 39.40 15.87
N LEU A 197 14.44 38.68 14.76
CA LEU A 197 14.12 39.15 13.41
C LEU A 197 12.61 39.28 13.22
N ILE A 198 11.83 38.29 13.67
CA ILE A 198 10.36 38.33 13.63
C ILE A 198 9.83 39.55 14.38
N GLY A 199 10.35 39.81 15.58
CA GLY A 199 9.90 40.94 16.40
C GLY A 199 10.43 42.31 15.97
N HIS A 200 11.61 42.40 15.35
CA HIS A 200 12.20 43.68 14.94
C HIS A 200 11.62 44.20 13.62
N PHE A 201 11.33 43.30 12.69
CA PHE A 201 10.80 43.63 11.35
C PHE A 201 9.31 43.32 11.20
N ASP A 202 8.60 43.01 12.28
CA ASP A 202 7.18 42.63 12.27
C ASP A 202 6.83 41.58 11.19
N LEU A 203 7.70 40.58 11.00
CA LEU A 203 7.54 39.56 9.97
C LEU A 203 6.36 38.63 10.31
N ASP A 204 5.60 38.22 9.30
CA ASP A 204 4.55 37.22 9.50
C ASP A 204 5.15 35.83 9.82
N PRO A 205 4.89 35.24 11.00
CA PRO A 205 5.46 33.95 11.38
C PRO A 205 5.12 32.82 10.42
N ASN A 206 3.96 32.87 9.75
CA ASN A 206 3.56 31.87 8.77
C ASN A 206 4.45 31.91 7.52
N ARG A 207 4.83 33.11 7.06
CA ARG A 207 5.75 33.28 5.93
C ARG A 207 7.19 32.93 6.29
N VAL A 208 7.61 33.26 7.51
CA VAL A 208 8.91 32.85 8.03
C VAL A 208 8.99 31.31 8.08
N PHE A 209 7.95 30.64 8.55
CA PHE A 209 7.89 29.18 8.54
C PHE A 209 7.94 28.59 7.13
N ASP A 210 7.20 29.19 6.20
CA ASP A 210 7.22 28.80 4.78
C ASP A 210 8.63 28.86 4.16
N ILE A 211 9.40 29.91 4.46
CA ILE A 211 10.80 30.06 4.02
C ILE A 211 11.71 29.03 4.71
N VAL A 212 11.50 28.76 6.01
CA VAL A 212 12.24 27.71 6.73
C VAL A 212 12.03 26.34 6.08
N LEU A 213 10.80 26.02 5.68
CA LEU A 213 10.49 24.78 4.96
C LEU A 213 11.16 24.71 3.59
N GLU A 214 11.20 25.83 2.84
CA GLU A 214 11.92 25.90 1.55
C GLU A 214 13.43 25.70 1.72
N CYS A 215 14.04 26.30 2.74
CA CYS A 215 15.45 26.08 3.05
C CYS A 215 15.71 24.62 3.47
N PHE A 216 14.79 24.01 4.23
CA PHE A 216 14.93 22.61 4.65
C PHE A 216 14.78 21.64 3.46
N GLU A 217 13.94 21.94 2.48
CA GLU A 217 13.85 21.18 1.23
C GLU A 217 15.20 21.16 0.48
N LEU A 218 15.90 22.31 0.45
CA LEU A 218 17.20 22.44 -0.22
C LEU A 218 18.36 21.80 0.55
N GLN A 219 18.24 21.67 1.87
CA GLN A 219 19.27 21.14 2.77
C GLN A 219 18.71 20.05 3.71
N PRO A 220 18.37 18.86 3.18
CA PRO A 220 17.68 17.82 3.95
C PRO A 220 18.54 17.14 5.02
N ASP A 221 19.87 17.28 4.97
CA ASP A 221 20.80 16.59 5.87
C ASP A 221 21.09 17.39 7.17
N SER A 222 20.58 18.63 7.28
CA SER A 222 20.80 19.48 8.46
C SER A 222 19.72 19.25 9.53
N ASN A 223 20.13 18.69 10.67
CA ASN A 223 19.26 18.49 11.83
C ASN A 223 18.78 19.80 12.48
N VAL A 224 19.42 20.94 12.17
CA VAL A 224 19.08 22.26 12.74
C VAL A 224 17.65 22.65 12.40
N PHE A 225 17.15 22.29 11.21
CA PHE A 225 15.78 22.58 10.81
C PHE A 225 14.75 21.81 11.63
N LEU A 226 15.04 20.56 12.03
CA LEU A 226 14.17 19.76 12.89
C LEU A 226 14.00 20.38 14.28
N GLU A 227 15.04 21.04 14.81
CA GLU A 227 14.95 21.78 16.08
C GLU A 227 14.22 23.13 15.96
N LEU A 228 14.19 23.73 14.76
CA LEU A 228 13.51 24.99 14.47
C LEU A 228 11.99 24.84 14.29
N ILE A 229 11.55 23.72 13.73
CA ILE A 229 10.15 23.45 13.39
C ILE A 229 9.19 23.57 14.61
N PRO A 230 9.50 23.04 15.81
CA PRO A 230 8.64 23.11 16.99
C PRO A 230 8.29 24.53 17.49
N ILE A 231 8.99 25.56 17.03
CA ILE A 231 8.76 26.95 17.43
C ILE A 231 7.48 27.50 16.80
N PHE A 232 7.10 26.96 15.65
CA PHE A 232 5.96 27.42 14.87
C PHE A 232 4.69 26.64 15.23
N PRO A 233 3.50 27.27 15.14
CA PRO A 233 2.24 26.63 15.49
C PRO A 233 1.91 25.48 14.52
N LYS A 234 1.70 24.28 15.08
CA LYS A 234 1.33 23.06 14.32
C LYS A 234 0.07 23.24 13.45
N SER A 235 -0.89 24.05 13.90
CA SER A 235 -2.20 24.25 13.25
C SER A 235 -2.12 24.78 11.81
N HIS A 236 -1.07 25.52 11.46
CA HIS A 236 -0.92 26.12 10.12
C HIS A 236 0.05 25.35 9.22
N ALA A 237 0.82 24.40 9.76
CA ALA A 237 1.84 23.69 9.02
C ALA A 237 1.25 22.80 7.91
N SER A 238 0.17 22.08 8.21
CA SER A 238 -0.56 21.26 7.23
C SER A 238 -1.15 22.11 6.10
N GLN A 239 -1.67 23.30 6.43
CA GLN A 239 -2.24 24.24 5.45
C GLN A 239 -1.18 24.81 4.51
N ILE A 240 0.00 25.17 5.05
CA ILE A 240 1.12 25.71 4.26
C ILE A 240 1.65 24.65 3.28
N LEU A 241 1.90 23.42 3.77
CA LEU A 241 2.30 22.31 2.89
C LEU A 241 1.21 21.97 1.87
N GLY A 242 -0.06 21.95 2.29
CA GLY A 242 -1.19 21.76 1.39
C GLY A 242 -1.24 22.79 0.27
N PHE A 243 -0.98 24.07 0.59
CA PHE A 243 -0.89 25.13 -0.42
C PHE A 243 0.29 24.95 -1.38
N LYS A 244 1.46 24.50 -0.89
CA LYS A 244 2.60 24.13 -1.75
C LYS A 244 2.25 22.98 -2.69
N PHE A 245 1.59 21.93 -2.21
CA PHE A 245 1.15 20.82 -3.06
C PHE A 245 0.12 21.27 -4.12
N GLN A 246 -0.81 22.15 -3.75
CA GLN A 246 -1.79 22.73 -4.68
C GLN A 246 -1.17 23.66 -5.73
N TYR A 247 -0.03 24.30 -5.42
CA TYR A 247 0.67 25.17 -6.37
C TYR A 247 1.10 24.41 -7.63
N TYR A 248 1.67 23.21 -7.47
CA TYR A 248 2.13 22.35 -8.56
C TYR A 248 1.00 21.68 -9.37
N GLN A 249 -0.27 21.92 -9.01
CA GLN A 249 -1.43 21.38 -9.72
C GLN A 249 -2.08 22.41 -10.66
N ARG A 250 -1.66 23.68 -10.60
CA ARG A 250 -2.25 24.74 -11.44
C ARG A 250 -1.93 24.43 -12.90
N MET A 251 -2.94 24.49 -13.78
CA MET A 251 -2.79 24.21 -15.23
C MET A 251 -1.70 25.02 -15.93
N GLU A 252 -1.26 26.13 -15.33
CA GLU A 252 -0.19 27.01 -15.83
C GLU A 252 1.21 26.42 -15.61
N LEU A 253 1.37 25.49 -14.67
CA LEU A 253 2.64 24.85 -14.29
C LEU A 253 2.57 23.35 -14.63
N ASN A 254 3.07 22.96 -15.81
CA ASN A 254 3.20 21.55 -16.20
C ASN A 254 4.42 20.85 -15.55
N SER A 255 4.87 21.31 -14.37
CA SER A 255 6.01 20.73 -13.67
C SER A 255 5.54 19.76 -12.57
N PRO A 256 6.10 18.54 -12.49
CA PRO A 256 5.79 17.63 -11.39
C PRO A 256 6.25 18.20 -10.06
N VAL A 257 5.62 17.74 -8.97
CA VAL A 257 6.02 18.12 -7.62
C VAL A 257 7.46 17.67 -7.35
N PRO A 258 8.34 18.54 -6.83
CA PRO A 258 9.70 18.16 -6.48
C PRO A 258 9.74 17.04 -5.45
N PHE A 259 10.67 16.11 -5.62
CA PHE A 259 10.88 15.02 -4.66
C PHE A 259 11.27 15.52 -3.26
N GLY A 260 11.98 16.65 -3.19
CA GLY A 260 12.36 17.29 -1.93
C GLY A 260 11.15 17.59 -1.03
N LEU A 261 10.06 18.10 -1.62
CA LEU A 261 8.82 18.38 -0.90
C LEU A 261 8.16 17.10 -0.32
N TYR A 262 8.19 15.98 -1.04
CA TYR A 262 7.70 14.70 -0.52
C TYR A 262 8.56 14.18 0.63
N LYS A 263 9.89 14.24 0.50
CA LYS A 263 10.82 13.85 1.55
C LYS A 263 10.66 14.72 2.80
N LEU A 264 10.54 16.04 2.63
CA LEU A 264 10.29 17.02 3.69
C LEU A 264 8.99 16.69 4.44
N THR A 265 7.91 16.47 3.70
CA THR A 265 6.61 16.15 4.29
C THR A 265 6.66 14.83 5.08
N ALA A 266 7.33 13.82 4.54
CA ALA A 266 7.53 12.55 5.24
C ALA A 266 8.35 12.69 6.54
N LEU A 267 9.40 13.52 6.54
CA LEU A 267 10.18 13.82 7.75
C LEU A 267 9.32 14.50 8.82
N LEU A 268 8.51 15.49 8.44
CA LEU A 268 7.63 16.22 9.37
C LEU A 268 6.56 15.34 10.00
N VAL A 269 6.03 14.37 9.25
CA VAL A 269 5.07 13.39 9.77
C VAL A 269 5.75 12.39 10.69
N ARG A 270 6.96 11.92 10.34
CA ARG A 270 7.73 10.99 11.19
C ARG A 270 8.04 11.58 12.56
N GLU A 271 8.37 12.87 12.64
CA GLU A 271 8.64 13.58 13.90
C GLU A 271 7.34 14.01 14.65
N GLU A 272 6.16 13.52 14.24
CA GLU A 272 4.86 13.84 14.86
C GLU A 272 4.52 15.35 14.91
N PHE A 273 5.07 16.12 13.96
CA PHE A 273 4.75 17.55 13.84
C PHE A 273 3.42 17.77 13.10
N ILE A 274 3.12 16.91 12.13
CA ILE A 274 1.92 17.01 11.29
C ILE A 274 1.23 15.65 11.20
N ASP A 275 -0.09 15.65 11.34
CA ASP A 275 -0.90 14.43 11.18
C ASP A 275 -1.00 14.07 9.69
N LEU A 276 -0.79 12.80 9.35
CA LEU A 276 -0.89 12.30 7.98
C LEU A 276 -2.23 12.64 7.33
N ASP A 277 -3.33 12.44 8.05
CA ASP A 277 -4.69 12.71 7.56
C ASP A 277 -4.91 14.19 7.20
N SER A 278 -4.27 15.09 7.94
CA SER A 278 -4.38 16.53 7.70
C SER A 278 -3.74 16.94 6.37
N ILE A 279 -2.62 16.31 5.99
CA ILE A 279 -1.95 16.55 4.71
C ILE A 279 -2.72 15.86 3.59
N CYS A 280 -3.12 14.61 3.77
CA CYS A 280 -3.85 13.84 2.75
C CYS A 280 -5.16 14.52 2.33
N ALA A 281 -5.80 15.31 3.19
CA ALA A 281 -6.97 16.10 2.83
C ALA A 281 -6.72 17.18 1.76
N HIS A 282 -5.47 17.63 1.61
CA HIS A 282 -5.06 18.65 0.65
C HIS A 282 -4.47 18.09 -0.65
N LEU A 283 -4.12 16.80 -0.68
CA LEU A 283 -3.53 16.13 -1.85
C LEU A 283 -4.59 15.83 -2.91
N LEU A 284 -4.17 15.87 -4.18
CA LEU A 284 -4.98 15.44 -5.32
C LEU A 284 -4.22 14.40 -6.17
N PRO A 285 -4.93 13.60 -6.98
CA PRO A 285 -6.40 13.47 -7.07
C PRO A 285 -7.00 12.89 -5.79
N LYS A 286 -8.31 13.08 -5.59
CA LYS A 286 -9.02 12.42 -4.49
C LYS A 286 -9.02 10.91 -4.72
N ASP A 287 -8.88 10.14 -3.64
CA ASP A 287 -8.79 8.68 -3.69
C ASP A 287 -9.85 8.02 -4.57
N HIS A 288 -11.12 8.45 -4.45
CA HIS A 288 -12.23 7.90 -5.24
C HIS A 288 -12.03 8.03 -6.76
N GLU A 289 -11.61 9.21 -7.23
CA GLU A 289 -11.38 9.48 -8.65
C GLU A 289 -10.18 8.67 -9.17
N ALA A 290 -9.14 8.56 -8.37
CA ALA A 290 -7.96 7.74 -8.69
C ALA A 290 -8.35 6.26 -8.81
N PHE A 291 -9.16 5.75 -7.88
CA PHE A 291 -9.62 4.35 -7.88
C PHE A 291 -10.48 4.02 -9.09
N GLU A 292 -11.39 4.91 -9.50
CA GLU A 292 -12.21 4.70 -10.70
C GLU A 292 -11.36 4.63 -11.97
N HIS A 293 -10.43 5.58 -12.15
CA HIS A 293 -9.54 5.60 -13.31
C HIS A 293 -8.70 4.32 -13.38
N TYR A 294 -8.15 3.88 -12.24
CA TYR A 294 -7.39 2.64 -12.18
C TYR A 294 -8.23 1.39 -12.42
N ASN A 295 -9.46 1.32 -11.88
CA ASN A 295 -10.35 0.18 -12.09
C ASN A 295 -10.70 0.00 -13.57
N ILE A 296 -10.94 1.09 -14.29
CA ILE A 296 -11.18 1.07 -15.74
C ILE A 296 -9.94 0.54 -16.47
N PHE A 297 -8.75 1.00 -16.09
CA PHE A 297 -7.49 0.52 -16.66
C PHE A 297 -7.26 -0.97 -16.38
N SER A 298 -7.41 -1.40 -15.12
CA SER A 298 -7.22 -2.78 -14.67
C SER A 298 -8.20 -3.73 -15.37
N SER A 299 -9.47 -3.35 -15.50
CA SER A 299 -10.48 -4.16 -16.21
C SER A 299 -10.11 -4.39 -17.68
N LYS A 300 -9.63 -3.35 -18.40
CA LYS A 300 -9.17 -3.51 -19.79
C LYS A 300 -8.02 -4.51 -19.89
N ARG A 301 -7.09 -4.47 -18.93
CA ARG A 301 -5.95 -5.40 -18.90
C ARG A 301 -6.35 -6.83 -18.56
N LEU A 302 -7.31 -7.01 -17.65
CA LEU A 302 -7.88 -8.33 -17.39
C LEU A 302 -8.52 -8.90 -18.67
N ASP A 303 -9.27 -8.09 -19.40
CA ASP A 303 -9.89 -8.51 -20.66
C ASP A 303 -8.85 -8.87 -21.74
N GLU A 304 -7.75 -8.11 -21.85
CA GLU A 304 -6.61 -8.43 -22.71
C GLU A 304 -5.97 -9.76 -22.31
N ALA A 305 -5.72 -9.97 -21.02
CA ALA A 305 -5.17 -11.23 -20.51
C ALA A 305 -6.10 -12.42 -20.80
N TYR A 306 -7.42 -12.26 -20.65
CA TYR A 306 -8.40 -13.29 -20.98
C TYR A 306 -8.54 -13.59 -22.48
N LYS A 307 -8.10 -12.67 -23.36
CA LYS A 307 -8.05 -12.90 -24.81
C LYS A 307 -6.83 -13.71 -25.23
N ILE A 308 -5.77 -13.78 -24.39
CA ILE A 308 -4.58 -14.59 -24.68
C ILE A 308 -5.01 -16.05 -24.90
N GLY A 309 -4.70 -16.58 -26.08
CA GLY A 309 -5.01 -17.96 -26.46
C GLY A 309 -6.46 -18.24 -26.84
N LYS A 310 -7.32 -17.21 -26.93
CA LYS A 310 -8.62 -17.29 -27.59
C LYS A 310 -8.45 -16.84 -29.04
N ILE A 311 -8.79 -17.73 -29.98
CA ILE A 311 -8.72 -17.41 -31.40
C ILE A 311 -10.02 -16.70 -31.78
N ASN A 312 -9.90 -15.48 -32.31
CA ASN A 312 -11.03 -14.77 -32.88
C ASN A 312 -11.40 -15.44 -34.21
N LEU A 313 -12.54 -16.16 -34.25
CA LEU A 313 -13.04 -16.82 -35.46
C LEU A 313 -13.34 -15.84 -36.61
N ALA A 314 -13.42 -14.54 -36.33
CA ALA A 314 -13.58 -13.47 -37.31
C ALA A 314 -12.25 -12.97 -37.91
N ALA A 315 -11.09 -13.45 -37.43
CA ALA A 315 -9.79 -13.08 -37.99
C ALA A 315 -9.61 -13.73 -39.37
N THR A 316 -9.22 -12.93 -40.35
CA THR A 316 -9.02 -13.36 -41.74
C THR A 316 -7.84 -14.33 -41.84
N GLY A 317 -7.95 -15.35 -42.71
CA GLY A 317 -6.98 -16.45 -42.83
C GLY A 317 -5.52 -16.06 -43.08
N LYS A 318 -5.22 -14.80 -43.42
CA LYS A 318 -3.85 -14.28 -43.53
C LYS A 318 -3.17 -14.12 -42.16
N ASP A 319 -3.92 -13.69 -41.13
CA ASP A 319 -3.44 -13.53 -39.75
C ASP A 319 -3.24 -14.88 -39.04
N LEU A 320 -3.91 -15.94 -39.53
CA LEU A 320 -3.78 -17.31 -39.02
C LEU A 320 -2.59 -18.06 -39.65
N MET A 321 -2.17 -17.68 -40.86
CA MET A 321 -1.11 -18.37 -41.62
C MET A 321 0.31 -17.88 -41.30
N ASP A 322 0.48 -16.67 -40.77
CA ASP A 322 1.81 -16.15 -40.40
C ASP A 322 2.42 -16.84 -39.17
N ASP A 323 1.58 -17.41 -38.28
CA ASP A 323 1.98 -18.16 -37.08
C ASP A 323 2.41 -19.62 -37.35
N GLU A 324 2.12 -20.15 -38.55
CA GLU A 324 2.38 -21.55 -38.91
C GLU A 324 3.57 -21.72 -39.87
N LYS A 325 4.67 -20.99 -39.68
CA LYS A 325 5.93 -21.36 -40.35
C LYS A 325 6.40 -22.73 -39.85
N GLN A 326 6.35 -23.70 -40.76
CA GLN A 326 6.74 -25.10 -40.60
C GLN A 326 8.24 -25.21 -40.27
N GLY A 327 8.63 -25.16 -38.99
CA GLY A 327 10.02 -25.43 -38.62
C GLY A 327 10.41 -25.27 -37.16
N ASP A 328 10.03 -24.16 -36.52
CA ASP A 328 10.54 -23.85 -35.17
C ASP A 328 9.42 -23.38 -34.23
N VAL A 329 9.36 -23.97 -33.04
CA VAL A 329 8.45 -23.48 -31.99
C VAL A 329 9.20 -22.37 -31.26
N THR A 330 9.10 -21.14 -31.74
CA THR A 330 9.67 -19.98 -31.05
C THR A 330 8.76 -19.62 -29.88
N ILE A 331 9.24 -19.87 -28.66
CA ILE A 331 8.55 -19.47 -27.42
C ILE A 331 9.27 -18.26 -26.88
N ASP A 332 8.52 -17.17 -26.77
CA ASP A 332 9.00 -15.99 -26.10
C ASP A 332 8.67 -16.08 -24.60
N LEU A 333 9.69 -16.36 -23.79
CA LEU A 333 9.56 -16.44 -22.34
C LEU A 333 9.34 -15.07 -21.69
N PHE A 334 9.57 -13.97 -22.42
CA PHE A 334 9.49 -12.61 -21.92
C PHE A 334 8.21 -11.89 -22.32
N ALA A 335 7.40 -12.45 -23.23
CA ALA A 335 6.19 -11.81 -23.74
C ALA A 335 5.26 -11.24 -22.64
N ALA A 336 5.04 -12.00 -21.56
CA ALA A 336 4.20 -11.53 -20.45
C ALA A 336 4.85 -10.37 -19.65
N LEU A 337 6.18 -10.36 -19.58
CA LEU A 337 6.96 -9.33 -18.90
C LEU A 337 7.10 -8.05 -19.74
N ASP A 338 7.21 -8.19 -21.06
CA ASP A 338 7.23 -7.07 -21.98
C ASP A 338 5.89 -6.33 -21.97
N MET A 339 4.78 -7.08 -21.99
CA MET A 339 3.42 -6.53 -21.80
C MET A 339 3.28 -5.76 -20.47
N GLU A 340 3.95 -6.20 -19.41
CA GLU A 340 3.94 -5.48 -18.13
C GLU A 340 4.82 -4.23 -18.18
N THR A 341 5.99 -4.32 -18.77
CA THR A 341 6.93 -3.20 -18.88
C THR A 341 6.30 -2.04 -19.66
N GLU A 342 5.59 -2.34 -20.75
CA GLU A 342 4.80 -1.36 -21.50
C GLU A 342 3.69 -0.72 -20.65
N ALA A 343 2.97 -1.52 -19.87
CA ALA A 343 1.91 -1.02 -19.01
C ALA A 343 2.43 -0.14 -17.86
N VAL A 344 3.56 -0.50 -17.27
CA VAL A 344 4.23 0.32 -16.24
C VAL A 344 4.72 1.63 -16.85
N ALA A 345 5.21 1.62 -18.09
CA ALA A 345 5.61 2.85 -18.80
C ALA A 345 4.42 3.81 -19.00
N VAL A 346 3.24 3.31 -19.36
CA VAL A 346 2.02 4.13 -19.47
C VAL A 346 1.64 4.75 -18.11
N ARG A 347 1.78 3.98 -17.04
CA ARG A 347 1.49 4.41 -15.66
C ARG A 347 2.53 5.35 -15.07
N PHE A 348 3.67 5.57 -15.72
CA PHE A 348 4.67 6.51 -15.22
C PHE A 348 4.08 7.92 -15.06
N SER A 349 3.21 8.33 -15.99
CA SER A 349 2.52 9.63 -15.92
C SER A 349 1.52 9.74 -14.75
N ASP A 350 1.02 8.61 -14.21
CA ASP A 350 0.14 8.61 -13.04
C ASP A 350 0.93 8.93 -11.76
N LEU A 351 2.20 8.51 -11.69
CA LEU A 351 3.08 8.80 -10.55
C LEU A 351 3.40 10.30 -10.45
N GLU A 352 3.59 10.96 -11.59
CA GLU A 352 3.84 12.41 -11.65
C GLU A 352 2.60 13.23 -11.29
N LYS A 353 1.40 12.72 -11.60
CA LYS A 353 0.13 13.42 -11.38
C LYS A 353 -0.46 13.14 -10.00
N ASN A 354 -0.22 11.95 -9.44
CA ASN A 354 -0.81 11.54 -8.18
C ASN A 354 0.13 11.80 -7.01
N GLN A 355 -0.20 12.83 -6.23
CA GLN A 355 0.66 13.28 -5.15
C GLN A 355 0.67 12.33 -3.94
N THR A 356 -0.38 11.52 -3.77
CA THR A 356 -0.41 10.51 -2.70
C THR A 356 0.62 9.40 -2.94
N LEU A 357 0.84 9.03 -4.21
CA LEU A 357 1.88 8.07 -4.61
C LEU A 357 3.29 8.69 -4.47
N GLY A 358 3.45 9.97 -4.81
CA GLY A 358 4.70 10.70 -4.56
C GLY A 358 5.01 10.86 -3.06
N LEU A 359 3.99 11.05 -2.22
CA LEU A 359 4.20 11.10 -0.77
C LEU A 359 4.64 9.74 -0.22
N LEU A 360 4.10 8.65 -0.76
CA LEU A 360 4.52 7.29 -0.43
C LEU A 360 6.00 7.04 -0.78
N THR A 361 6.49 7.52 -1.93
CA THR A 361 7.94 7.45 -2.25
C THR A 361 8.77 8.28 -1.27
N GLY A 362 8.24 9.42 -0.81
CA GLY A 362 8.82 10.22 0.27
C GLY A 362 9.02 9.42 1.55
N PHE A 363 7.97 8.77 2.07
CA PHE A 363 8.05 7.94 3.29
C PHE A 363 9.04 6.78 3.15
N LEU A 364 9.02 6.10 2.02
CA LEU A 364 9.96 5.02 1.73
C LEU A 364 11.41 5.51 1.69
N SER A 365 11.68 6.76 1.30
CA SER A 365 13.03 7.35 1.30
C SER A 365 13.53 7.73 2.70
N VAL A 366 12.60 8.03 3.61
CA VAL A 366 12.85 8.43 5.00
C VAL A 366 12.95 7.22 5.95
N ASP A 367 12.74 6.01 5.41
CA ASP A 367 12.71 4.73 6.13
C ASP A 367 11.58 4.63 7.18
N ASP A 368 10.47 5.35 6.99
CA ASP A 368 9.31 5.31 7.88
C ASP A 368 8.27 4.29 7.37
N TRP A 369 8.31 3.08 7.94
CA TRP A 369 7.38 2.00 7.59
C TRP A 369 5.97 2.25 8.10
N TYR A 370 5.78 2.82 9.29
CA TYR A 370 4.47 2.89 9.94
C TYR A 370 3.49 3.74 9.12
N HIS A 371 3.91 4.96 8.74
CA HIS A 371 3.09 5.83 7.92
C HIS A 371 2.99 5.35 6.45
N ALA A 372 4.05 4.74 5.92
CA ALA A 372 4.00 4.11 4.60
C ALA A 372 3.00 2.96 4.55
N HIS A 373 2.92 2.13 5.59
CA HIS A 373 1.99 1.01 5.67
C HIS A 373 0.54 1.48 5.69
N ILE A 374 0.21 2.53 6.44
CA ILE A 374 -1.13 3.16 6.44
C ILE A 374 -1.50 3.64 5.02
N LEU A 375 -0.57 4.26 4.31
CA LEU A 375 -0.79 4.67 2.92
C LEU A 375 -0.90 3.47 1.96
N PHE A 376 -0.14 2.39 2.16
CA PHE A 376 -0.27 1.17 1.39
C PHE A 376 -1.65 0.52 1.56
N GLU A 377 -2.19 0.49 2.79
CA GLU A 377 -3.55 -0.03 3.04
C GLU A 377 -4.60 0.86 2.36
N ARG A 378 -4.50 2.18 2.52
CA ARG A 378 -5.42 3.15 1.91
C ARG A 378 -5.39 3.11 0.38
N LEU A 379 -4.21 2.97 -0.22
CA LEU A 379 -3.99 2.98 -1.66
C LEU A 379 -3.94 1.57 -2.27
N SER A 380 -4.23 0.52 -1.50
CA SER A 380 -4.24 -0.88 -1.95
C SER A 380 -4.99 -1.09 -3.28
N PRO A 381 -6.16 -0.45 -3.53
CA PRO A 381 -6.87 -0.58 -4.80
C PRO A 381 -6.08 -0.08 -6.03
N LEU A 382 -5.14 0.85 -5.87
CA LEU A 382 -4.30 1.39 -6.96
C LEU A 382 -3.09 0.52 -7.29
N ASN A 383 -2.79 -0.46 -6.45
CA ASN A 383 -1.61 -1.30 -6.54
C ASN A 383 -0.32 -0.45 -6.70
N PRO A 384 0.08 0.29 -5.66
CA PRO A 384 1.20 1.25 -5.72
C PRO A 384 2.55 0.58 -6.02
N VAL A 385 2.73 -0.68 -5.62
CA VAL A 385 3.98 -1.44 -5.82
C VAL A 385 4.25 -1.75 -7.30
N ALA A 386 3.24 -1.65 -8.16
CA ALA A 386 3.44 -1.77 -9.60
C ALA A 386 4.43 -0.72 -10.15
N HIS A 387 4.52 0.47 -9.54
CA HIS A 387 5.48 1.50 -9.94
C HIS A 387 6.89 1.16 -9.47
N THR A 388 7.86 1.20 -10.40
CA THR A 388 9.25 0.79 -10.13
C THR A 388 9.90 1.58 -8.99
N GLN A 389 9.70 2.89 -8.91
CA GLN A 389 10.30 3.72 -7.85
C GLN A 389 9.81 3.36 -6.45
N ILE A 390 8.51 3.04 -6.30
CA ILE A 390 7.91 2.62 -5.01
C ILE A 390 8.42 1.21 -4.67
N CYS A 391 8.47 0.33 -5.66
CA CYS A 391 8.97 -1.03 -5.51
C CYS A 391 10.43 -1.06 -5.04
N ASP A 392 11.31 -0.29 -5.68
CA ASP A 392 12.73 -0.20 -5.32
C ASP A 392 12.93 0.41 -3.92
N GLY A 393 12.13 1.42 -3.56
CA GLY A 393 12.13 2.00 -2.21
C GLY A 393 11.75 0.97 -1.13
N LEU A 394 10.75 0.13 -1.42
CA LEU A 394 10.33 -0.95 -0.54
C LEU A 394 11.37 -2.08 -0.47
N PHE A 395 12.01 -2.44 -1.59
CA PHE A 395 13.10 -3.41 -1.63
C PHE A 395 14.30 -2.98 -0.81
N ARG A 396 14.68 -1.69 -0.87
CA ARG A 396 15.74 -1.13 -0.02
C ARG A 396 15.41 -1.26 1.46
N LEU A 397 14.16 -1.00 1.85
CA LEU A 397 13.70 -1.14 3.23
C LEU A 397 13.72 -2.61 3.68
N ILE A 398 13.25 -3.54 2.85
CA ILE A 398 13.31 -4.98 3.09
C ILE A 398 14.75 -5.43 3.24
N GLU A 399 15.65 -5.05 2.32
CA GLU A 399 17.07 -5.40 2.40
C GLU A 399 17.72 -4.89 3.69
N LYS A 400 17.41 -3.66 4.09
CA LYS A 400 17.89 -3.08 5.35
C LYS A 400 17.40 -3.89 6.56
N THR A 401 16.13 -4.26 6.61
CA THR A 401 15.55 -5.04 7.73
C THR A 401 16.11 -6.45 7.83
N ILE A 402 16.33 -7.14 6.70
CA ILE A 402 16.87 -8.51 6.71
C ILE A 402 18.40 -8.57 6.84
N SER A 403 19.11 -7.46 6.66
CA SER A 403 20.58 -7.44 6.59
C SER A 403 21.27 -8.09 7.80
N SER A 404 20.77 -7.86 9.01
CA SER A 404 21.29 -8.46 10.25
C SER A 404 21.09 -9.97 10.27
N ALA A 405 19.86 -10.44 10.04
CA ALA A 405 19.48 -11.85 9.99
C ALA A 405 20.21 -12.60 8.87
N TYR A 406 20.33 -11.98 7.69
CA TYR A 406 21.03 -12.56 6.55
C TYR A 406 22.54 -12.75 6.84
N ASN A 407 23.17 -11.78 7.52
CA ASN A 407 24.58 -11.90 7.92
C ASN A 407 24.80 -13.06 8.90
N ILE A 408 23.88 -13.28 9.84
CA ILE A 408 23.93 -14.43 10.76
C ILE A 408 23.88 -15.75 9.98
N ILE A 409 22.95 -15.88 9.03
CA ILE A 409 22.77 -17.10 8.22
C ILE A 409 23.93 -17.33 7.24
N ARG A 410 24.58 -16.25 6.78
CA ARG A 410 25.73 -16.34 5.87
C ARG A 410 26.99 -16.90 6.54
N GLN A 411 27.22 -16.60 7.81
CA GLN A 411 28.43 -17.02 8.53
C GLN A 411 28.70 -18.55 8.54
N PRO A 412 27.72 -19.45 8.76
CA PRO A 412 27.95 -20.89 8.69
C PRO A 412 28.27 -21.41 7.28
N HIS A 413 27.93 -20.67 6.21
CA HIS A 413 28.27 -21.04 4.83
C HIS A 413 29.71 -20.67 4.45
N VAL A 414 30.27 -19.61 5.03
CA VAL A 414 31.65 -19.17 4.72
C VAL A 414 32.69 -19.98 5.52
N GLN A 415 32.36 -20.43 6.74
CA GLN A 415 33.26 -21.27 7.54
C GLN A 415 33.50 -22.67 6.92
N ASN A 416 32.59 -23.16 6.09
CA ASN A 416 32.78 -24.41 5.33
C ASN A 416 33.59 -24.24 4.03
N CYS A 417 33.98 -23.01 3.66
CA CYS A 417 34.69 -22.72 2.41
C CYS A 417 35.94 -21.84 2.67
N GLY A 418 36.86 -22.35 3.50
CA GLY A 418 38.20 -21.79 3.73
C GLY A 418 39.30 -22.82 3.42
N SER A 419 40.23 -22.44 2.55
CA SER A 419 41.33 -23.19 1.92
C SER A 419 42.33 -23.92 2.86
N PRO A 420 43.09 -24.93 2.34
CA PRO A 420 44.12 -25.64 3.09
C PRO A 420 45.47 -24.88 3.11
N ALA A 421 46.20 -25.02 4.23
CA ALA A 421 47.55 -24.51 4.58
C ALA A 421 47.48 -23.44 5.70
N VAL A 422 48.19 -23.52 6.84
CA VAL A 422 49.52 -24.05 7.15
C VAL A 422 49.51 -24.63 8.58
N ALA A 423 50.19 -25.76 8.79
CA ALA A 423 50.46 -26.31 10.12
C ALA A 423 51.48 -25.45 10.88
N GLY A 424 51.20 -25.11 12.14
CA GLY A 424 52.24 -24.67 13.07
C GLY A 424 51.78 -23.82 14.26
N ILE A 425 51.64 -24.50 15.42
CA ILE A 425 52.11 -24.09 16.76
C ILE A 425 51.25 -23.09 17.58
N ASP A 426 50.67 -23.67 18.65
CA ASP A 426 50.39 -23.20 20.02
C ASP A 426 49.58 -21.92 20.29
N ALA A 427 48.34 -22.14 20.76
CA ALA A 427 47.81 -21.50 21.96
C ALA A 427 46.67 -22.36 22.54
N MET A 428 46.96 -23.00 23.67
CA MET A 428 45.97 -23.62 24.56
C MET A 428 45.25 -22.50 25.34
N ASP A 429 43.99 -22.74 25.68
CA ASP A 429 43.05 -21.89 26.44
C ASP A 429 42.25 -20.82 25.66
N VAL A 430 41.13 -21.25 25.05
CA VAL A 430 39.81 -20.65 25.32
C VAL A 430 38.76 -21.77 25.25
N THR A 431 37.99 -21.87 26.34
CA THR A 431 36.74 -22.61 26.53
C THR A 431 35.97 -22.98 25.26
N SER A 432 35.55 -24.24 25.21
CA SER A 432 34.48 -24.76 24.34
C SER A 432 33.27 -23.81 24.32
N SER A 433 33.18 -22.95 23.31
CA SER A 433 31.93 -22.32 22.94
C SER A 433 31.06 -23.40 22.29
N SER A 434 30.15 -23.98 23.08
CA SER A 434 28.98 -24.64 22.53
C SER A 434 28.37 -23.70 21.48
N GLY A 435 28.22 -24.17 20.25
CA GLY A 435 27.62 -23.39 19.17
C GLY A 435 26.17 -23.04 19.52
N HIS A 436 25.98 -21.92 20.20
CA HIS A 436 24.68 -21.30 20.34
C HIS A 436 24.36 -20.69 18.97
N VAL A 437 23.56 -21.40 18.18
CA VAL A 437 22.87 -20.80 17.02
C VAL A 437 22.05 -19.64 17.59
N SER A 438 22.40 -18.42 17.22
CA SER A 438 21.68 -17.22 17.65
C SER A 438 20.24 -17.28 17.15
N LEU A 439 19.28 -17.07 18.05
CA LEU A 439 17.87 -16.91 17.72
C LEU A 439 17.72 -15.80 16.65
N ILE A 440 17.14 -16.15 15.50
CA ILE A 440 16.83 -15.18 14.47
C ILE A 440 15.43 -14.67 14.79
N ASP A 441 15.34 -13.47 15.35
CA ASP A 441 14.07 -12.78 15.53
C ASP A 441 13.84 -11.84 14.35
N LEU A 442 12.67 -11.94 13.72
CA LEU A 442 12.31 -11.12 12.56
C LEU A 442 11.17 -10.18 12.94
N PRO A 443 11.26 -8.88 12.61
CA PRO A 443 10.21 -7.92 12.88
C PRO A 443 8.91 -8.30 12.16
N LYS A 444 7.74 -8.06 12.78
CA LYS A 444 6.44 -8.32 12.13
C LYS A 444 6.25 -7.45 10.89
N GLU A 445 6.86 -6.27 10.91
CA GLU A 445 6.94 -5.30 9.83
C GLU A 445 7.54 -5.93 8.57
N PHE A 446 8.52 -6.83 8.69
CA PHE A 446 9.09 -7.53 7.53
C PHE A 446 8.08 -8.41 6.81
N PHE A 447 7.24 -9.14 7.54
CA PHE A 447 6.21 -9.96 6.92
C PHE A 447 5.10 -9.10 6.30
N GLN A 448 4.72 -7.99 6.95
CA GLN A 448 3.81 -7.01 6.36
C GLN A 448 4.38 -6.42 5.06
N MET A 449 5.68 -6.11 5.02
CA MET A 449 6.36 -5.66 3.81
C MET A 449 6.31 -6.69 2.69
N LEU A 450 6.47 -7.99 2.99
CA LEU A 450 6.35 -9.05 1.97
C LEU A 450 4.93 -9.15 1.42
N VAL A 451 3.92 -9.04 2.30
CA VAL A 451 2.51 -9.06 1.88
C VAL A 451 2.18 -7.84 1.01
N THR A 452 2.68 -6.65 1.33
CA THR A 452 2.47 -5.46 0.50
C THR A 452 3.21 -5.53 -0.83
N VAL A 453 4.42 -6.12 -0.88
CA VAL A 453 5.14 -6.35 -2.15
C VAL A 453 4.32 -7.24 -3.08
N GLY A 454 3.64 -8.26 -2.54
CA GLY A 454 2.87 -9.21 -3.34
C GLY A 454 3.73 -9.86 -4.43
N PRO A 455 3.24 -9.98 -5.69
CA PRO A 455 3.96 -10.68 -6.74
C PRO A 455 5.21 -9.96 -7.25
N TYR A 456 5.48 -8.70 -6.88
CA TYR A 456 6.49 -7.86 -7.54
C TYR A 456 7.95 -8.19 -7.20
N LEU A 457 8.22 -9.08 -6.24
CA LEU A 457 9.58 -9.47 -5.85
C LEU A 457 10.40 -10.10 -7.00
N TYR A 458 9.75 -10.52 -8.10
CA TYR A 458 10.44 -11.02 -9.30
C TYR A 458 11.43 -10.01 -9.91
N ARG A 459 11.21 -8.70 -9.69
CA ARG A 459 12.07 -7.63 -10.23
C ARG A 459 13.48 -7.67 -9.65
N ASP A 460 13.64 -8.13 -8.41
CA ASP A 460 14.93 -8.36 -7.77
C ASP A 460 15.06 -9.82 -7.32
N THR A 461 15.58 -10.64 -8.22
CA THR A 461 15.84 -12.06 -7.94
C THR A 461 16.91 -12.30 -6.87
N LEU A 462 17.81 -11.33 -6.62
CA LEU A 462 18.81 -11.47 -5.55
C LEU A 462 18.16 -11.26 -4.19
N LEU A 463 17.29 -10.25 -4.06
CA LEU A 463 16.50 -10.04 -2.86
C LEU A 463 15.59 -11.23 -2.59
N LEU A 464 14.93 -11.79 -3.62
CA LEU A 464 14.11 -13.01 -3.51
C LEU A 464 14.89 -14.18 -2.89
N GLN A 465 16.13 -14.41 -3.34
CA GLN A 465 16.99 -15.46 -2.76
C GLN A 465 17.38 -15.16 -1.31
N LYS A 466 17.74 -13.91 -0.98
CA LYS A 466 18.06 -13.49 0.39
C LYS A 466 16.86 -13.73 1.32
N VAL A 467 15.66 -13.34 0.89
CA VAL A 467 14.40 -13.54 1.62
C VAL A 467 14.13 -15.03 1.85
N CYS A 468 14.27 -15.88 0.83
CA CYS A 468 14.09 -17.33 0.98
C CYS A 468 15.04 -17.90 2.05
N ARG A 469 16.33 -17.55 2.00
CA ARG A 469 17.32 -18.01 2.98
C ARG A 469 17.01 -17.54 4.40
N VAL A 470 16.56 -16.29 4.55
CA VAL A 470 16.17 -15.70 5.83
C VAL A 470 14.95 -16.39 6.41
N LEU A 471 13.90 -16.60 5.61
CA LEU A 471 12.68 -17.31 6.04
C LEU A 471 12.98 -18.77 6.42
N ARG A 472 13.84 -19.45 5.66
CA ARG A 472 14.28 -20.80 6.00
C ARG A 472 15.05 -20.83 7.32
N GLY A 473 16.02 -19.92 7.49
CA GLY A 473 16.80 -19.80 8.73
C GLY A 473 15.92 -19.49 9.93
N TYR A 474 14.98 -18.57 9.78
CA TYR A 474 13.98 -18.22 10.79
C TYR A 474 13.16 -19.44 11.22
N TYR A 475 12.56 -20.16 10.26
CA TYR A 475 11.73 -21.32 10.57
C TYR A 475 12.53 -22.50 11.17
N MET A 476 13.73 -22.76 10.66
CA MET A 476 14.63 -23.79 11.23
C MET A 476 15.04 -23.45 12.66
N SER A 477 15.38 -22.19 12.94
CA SER A 477 15.71 -21.77 14.31
C SER A 477 14.54 -21.96 15.27
N ALA A 478 13.30 -21.72 14.79
CA ALA A 478 12.10 -21.96 15.58
C ALA A 478 11.84 -23.46 15.84
N LEU A 479 12.18 -24.35 14.89
CA LEU A 479 12.09 -25.80 15.06
C LEU A 479 13.13 -26.33 16.06
N GLU A 480 14.39 -25.90 15.93
CA GLU A 480 15.49 -26.34 16.81
C GLU A 480 15.26 -25.95 18.29
N LEU A 481 14.58 -24.83 18.55
CA LEU A 481 14.16 -24.42 19.90
C LEU A 481 13.14 -25.38 20.52
N VAL A 482 12.25 -25.95 19.72
CA VAL A 482 11.24 -26.90 20.18
C VAL A 482 11.86 -28.27 20.44
N ASP A 483 12.75 -28.72 19.55
CA ASP A 483 13.45 -30.01 19.71
C ASP A 483 14.46 -30.00 20.88
N SER A 484 15.13 -28.87 21.12
CA SER A 484 16.07 -28.71 22.25
C SER A 484 15.36 -28.61 23.61
N GLY A 485 14.08 -28.24 23.64
CA GLY A 485 13.26 -28.12 24.85
C GLY A 485 12.76 -29.44 25.42
N ASP A 486 12.85 -30.54 24.66
CA ASP A 486 12.48 -31.90 25.11
C ASP A 486 13.63 -32.60 25.87
N GLY A 487 14.84 -32.02 25.85
CA GLY A 487 16.04 -32.53 26.51
C GLY A 487 16.44 -31.77 27.79
N ALA A 488 15.95 -32.24 28.94
CA ALA A 488 16.45 -31.99 30.31
C ALA A 488 16.05 -30.69 31.08
N LEU A 489 15.57 -30.95 32.33
CA LEU A 489 15.38 -30.10 33.53
C LEU A 489 13.97 -29.51 33.83
N ASN A 490 13.38 -30.02 34.93
CA ASN A 490 12.26 -29.58 35.81
C ASN A 490 10.89 -29.17 35.22
N GLY A 491 9.83 -29.88 35.65
CA GLY A 491 8.56 -30.06 34.94
C GLY A 491 7.42 -29.03 35.09
N GLU A 492 7.51 -27.97 35.91
CA GLU A 492 6.39 -27.00 36.07
C GLU A 492 6.59 -25.68 35.32
N SER A 493 7.82 -25.14 35.25
CA SER A 493 8.14 -23.96 34.42
C SER A 493 8.14 -24.29 32.91
N LEU A 494 8.39 -25.57 32.58
CA LEU A 494 8.47 -26.09 31.22
C LEU A 494 7.12 -26.10 30.50
N ILE A 495 5.98 -26.30 31.19
CA ILE A 495 4.66 -26.39 30.54
C ILE A 495 4.27 -25.02 29.97
N THR A 496 4.47 -23.95 30.74
CA THR A 496 4.21 -22.57 30.27
C THR A 496 5.20 -22.18 29.19
N ARG A 497 6.50 -22.50 29.36
CA ARG A 497 7.55 -22.19 28.37
C ARG A 497 7.36 -22.95 27.05
N ASN A 498 7.03 -24.24 27.10
CA ASN A 498 6.75 -25.07 25.92
C ASN A 498 5.45 -24.67 25.22
N ARG A 499 4.42 -24.20 25.96
CA ARG A 499 3.23 -23.60 25.35
C ARG A 499 3.57 -22.33 24.58
N VAL A 500 4.39 -21.46 25.15
CA VAL A 500 4.84 -20.22 24.51
C VAL A 500 5.71 -20.52 23.28
N LEU A 501 6.68 -21.44 23.37
CA LEU A 501 7.51 -21.87 22.24
C LEU A 501 6.69 -22.52 21.11
N ARG A 502 5.70 -23.36 21.43
CA ARG A 502 4.78 -23.92 20.43
C ARG A 502 3.87 -22.86 19.82
N LEU A 503 3.51 -21.82 20.58
CA LEU A 503 2.78 -20.66 20.06
C LEU A 503 3.65 -19.90 19.06
N HIS A 504 4.90 -19.61 19.41
CA HIS A 504 5.88 -18.95 18.53
C HIS A 504 6.16 -19.75 17.26
N LEU A 505 6.28 -21.08 17.35
CA LEU A 505 6.43 -21.92 16.15
C LEU A 505 5.18 -21.86 15.27
N ARG A 506 3.99 -21.83 15.87
CA ARG A 506 2.73 -21.73 15.12
C ARG A 506 2.57 -20.36 14.45
N GLU A 507 2.92 -19.29 15.16
CA GLU A 507 2.93 -17.93 14.64
C GLU A 507 3.97 -17.80 13.52
N GLY A 508 5.21 -18.21 13.76
CA GLY A 508 6.28 -18.19 12.76
C GLY A 508 5.92 -19.03 11.52
N ARG A 509 5.28 -20.19 11.70
CA ARG A 509 4.75 -20.98 10.59
C ARG A 509 3.69 -20.20 9.80
N SER A 510 2.71 -19.59 10.49
CA SER A 510 1.67 -18.80 9.82
C SER A 510 2.25 -17.64 9.01
N MET A 511 3.26 -16.96 9.56
CA MET A 511 3.91 -15.83 8.89
C MET A 511 4.74 -16.26 7.66
N VAL A 512 5.41 -17.42 7.74
CA VAL A 512 6.13 -18.01 6.59
C VAL A 512 5.15 -18.50 5.52
N GLU A 513 4.03 -19.12 5.93
CA GLU A 513 2.96 -19.53 5.02
C GLU A 513 2.38 -18.33 4.27
N GLU A 514 2.09 -17.24 4.98
CA GLU A 514 1.58 -15.98 4.40
C GLU A 514 2.60 -15.35 3.44
N ALA A 515 3.88 -15.29 3.81
CA ALA A 515 4.94 -14.79 2.94
C ALA A 515 5.10 -15.64 1.65
N LEU A 516 4.97 -16.96 1.75
CA LEU A 516 5.02 -17.86 0.59
C LEU A 516 3.83 -17.64 -0.34
N GLY A 517 2.61 -17.60 0.21
CA GLY A 517 1.37 -17.48 -0.54
C GLY A 517 1.15 -16.10 -1.15
N ALA A 518 1.41 -15.02 -0.40
CA ALA A 518 1.15 -13.66 -0.85
C ALA A 518 2.25 -13.12 -1.78
N CYS A 519 3.50 -13.55 -1.62
CA CYS A 519 4.65 -12.96 -2.29
C CYS A 519 5.46 -13.95 -3.15
N LEU A 520 6.11 -14.94 -2.52
CA LEU A 520 7.14 -15.76 -3.20
C LEU A 520 6.58 -16.62 -4.35
N LEU A 521 5.47 -17.32 -4.11
CA LEU A 521 4.85 -18.18 -5.13
C LEU A 521 4.26 -17.35 -6.29
N PRO A 522 3.49 -16.27 -6.04
CA PRO A 522 3.08 -15.36 -7.13
C PRO A 522 4.26 -14.74 -7.89
N SER A 523 5.34 -14.36 -7.22
CA SER A 523 6.54 -13.83 -7.88
C SER A 523 7.21 -14.83 -8.80
N LEU A 524 7.25 -16.11 -8.45
CA LEU A 524 7.84 -17.15 -9.29
C LEU A 524 7.22 -17.20 -10.70
N GLN A 525 5.90 -16.99 -10.81
CA GLN A 525 5.16 -17.00 -12.07
C GLN A 525 5.62 -15.92 -13.09
N LEU A 526 6.29 -14.90 -12.58
CA LEU A 526 6.76 -13.73 -13.33
C LEU A 526 8.27 -13.74 -13.55
N VAL A 527 9.00 -14.60 -12.84
CA VAL A 527 10.43 -14.79 -13.07
C VAL A 527 10.59 -15.59 -14.37
N PRO A 528 11.31 -15.06 -15.38
CA PRO A 528 11.61 -15.83 -16.59
C PRO A 528 12.43 -17.07 -16.22
N ALA A 529 12.21 -18.19 -16.90
CA ALA A 529 12.70 -19.53 -16.54
C ALA A 529 14.06 -19.56 -15.80
N ASN A 530 13.99 -19.53 -14.47
CA ASN A 530 15.14 -19.52 -13.57
C ASN A 530 15.00 -20.65 -12.53
N PRO A 531 15.60 -21.84 -12.78
CA PRO A 531 15.48 -22.97 -11.87
C PRO A 531 16.14 -22.72 -10.51
N ALA A 532 17.10 -21.80 -10.42
CA ALA A 532 17.75 -21.46 -9.15
C ALA A 532 16.78 -20.74 -8.20
N ALA A 533 15.93 -19.85 -8.72
CA ALA A 533 14.89 -19.19 -7.92
C ALA A 533 13.89 -20.22 -7.37
N GLY A 534 13.44 -21.17 -8.21
CA GLY A 534 12.57 -22.26 -7.78
C GLY A 534 13.22 -23.18 -6.73
N GLN A 535 14.52 -23.44 -6.84
CA GLN A 535 15.26 -24.21 -5.85
C GLN A 535 15.32 -23.52 -4.48
N GLU A 536 15.56 -22.20 -4.43
CA GLU A 536 15.61 -21.46 -3.16
C GLU A 536 14.22 -21.39 -2.49
N ILE A 537 13.14 -21.26 -3.27
CA ILE A 537 11.76 -21.39 -2.76
C ILE A 537 11.52 -22.81 -2.23
N TRP A 538 11.97 -23.84 -2.94
CA TRP A 538 11.86 -25.22 -2.48
C TRP A 538 12.59 -25.46 -1.16
N GLU A 539 13.75 -24.85 -0.95
CA GLU A 539 14.48 -24.99 0.31
C GLU A 539 13.67 -24.47 1.51
N VAL A 540 12.83 -23.45 1.34
CA VAL A 540 11.86 -23.02 2.35
C VAL A 540 10.70 -24.02 2.47
N MET A 541 10.10 -24.39 1.33
CA MET A 541 8.92 -25.28 1.31
C MET A 541 9.23 -26.67 1.88
N SER A 542 10.43 -27.19 1.66
CA SER A 542 10.85 -28.54 2.08
C SER A 542 10.89 -28.74 3.60
N VAL A 543 10.99 -27.64 4.36
CA VAL A 543 10.97 -27.67 5.83
C VAL A 543 9.54 -27.72 6.36
N LEU A 544 8.55 -27.28 5.57
CA LEU A 544 7.14 -27.31 5.96
C LEU A 544 6.56 -28.72 5.84
N PRO A 545 5.60 -29.10 6.71
CA PRO A 545 4.83 -30.33 6.54
C PRO A 545 4.10 -30.35 5.19
N TYR A 546 3.99 -31.53 4.57
CA TYR A 546 3.41 -31.67 3.23
C TYR A 546 1.95 -31.18 3.16
N GLU A 547 1.17 -31.29 4.24
CA GLU A 547 -0.21 -30.80 4.30
C GLU A 547 -0.28 -29.29 4.10
N VAL A 548 0.73 -28.56 4.58
CA VAL A 548 0.85 -27.12 4.41
C VAL A 548 1.17 -26.78 2.98
N ARG A 549 2.17 -27.46 2.40
CA ARG A 549 2.58 -27.26 1.01
C ARG A 549 1.39 -27.43 0.07
N TYR A 550 0.59 -28.48 0.28
CA TYR A 550 -0.55 -28.79 -0.58
C TYR A 550 -1.70 -27.79 -0.40
N ARG A 551 -1.91 -27.29 0.82
CA ARG A 551 -2.84 -26.19 1.04
C ARG A 551 -2.39 -24.93 0.30
N LEU A 552 -1.10 -24.57 0.39
CA LEU A 552 -0.54 -23.43 -0.33
C LEU A 552 -0.73 -23.60 -1.85
N TYR A 553 -0.47 -24.77 -2.42
CA TYR A 553 -0.72 -25.04 -3.84
C TYR A 553 -2.19 -24.90 -4.24
N GLY A 554 -3.13 -25.25 -3.35
CA GLY A 554 -4.56 -25.08 -3.59
C GLY A 554 -5.06 -23.64 -3.46
N GLU A 555 -4.40 -22.83 -2.64
CA GLU A 555 -4.69 -21.39 -2.47
C GLU A 555 -4.07 -20.56 -3.60
N TRP A 556 -2.88 -20.94 -4.06
CA TRP A 556 -2.09 -20.24 -5.08
C TRP A 556 -2.91 -19.83 -6.31
N GLU A 557 -3.81 -20.69 -6.79
CA GLU A 557 -4.55 -20.41 -8.03
C GLU A 557 -5.72 -19.42 -7.88
N LYS A 558 -6.29 -19.29 -6.67
CA LYS A 558 -7.53 -18.51 -6.42
C LYS A 558 -7.28 -17.01 -6.31
N ASP A 559 -6.15 -16.62 -5.73
CA ASP A 559 -5.85 -15.21 -5.46
C ASP A 559 -5.22 -14.49 -6.67
N ASP A 560 -4.60 -15.25 -7.57
CA ASP A 560 -3.93 -14.77 -8.79
C ASP A 560 -4.89 -14.15 -9.83
N GLU A 561 -6.18 -14.49 -9.82
CA GLU A 561 -7.15 -14.00 -10.81
C GLU A 561 -7.40 -12.48 -10.72
N ARG A 562 -6.99 -11.85 -9.61
CA ARG A 562 -7.15 -10.41 -9.38
C ARG A 562 -6.06 -9.55 -10.02
N ASN A 563 -4.90 -10.13 -10.32
CA ASN A 563 -3.76 -9.38 -10.87
C ASN A 563 -3.64 -9.62 -12.39
N PRO A 564 -3.82 -8.58 -13.24
CA PRO A 564 -3.73 -8.72 -14.69
C PRO A 564 -2.40 -9.31 -15.18
N MET A 565 -1.30 -8.95 -14.53
CA MET A 565 0.05 -9.38 -14.90
C MET A 565 0.23 -10.89 -14.68
N VAL A 566 -0.15 -11.38 -13.50
CA VAL A 566 -0.06 -12.82 -13.15
C VAL A 566 -1.00 -13.64 -14.05
N LEU A 567 -2.21 -13.15 -14.29
CA LEU A 567 -3.15 -13.78 -15.21
C LEU A 567 -2.58 -13.87 -16.64
N ALA A 568 -1.98 -12.80 -17.15
CA ALA A 568 -1.35 -12.79 -18.46
C ALA A 568 -0.23 -13.84 -18.56
N ALA A 569 0.67 -13.88 -17.56
CA ALA A 569 1.75 -14.88 -17.51
C ALA A 569 1.21 -16.32 -17.52
N ARG A 570 0.13 -16.59 -16.75
CA ARG A 570 -0.54 -17.90 -16.72
C ARG A 570 -1.15 -18.27 -18.06
N GLN A 571 -1.88 -17.35 -18.71
CA GLN A 571 -2.50 -17.65 -20.01
C GLN A 571 -1.46 -17.88 -21.10
N THR A 572 -0.37 -17.11 -21.11
CA THR A 572 0.77 -17.30 -22.01
C THR A 572 1.42 -18.66 -21.78
N ALA A 573 1.76 -19.00 -20.54
CA ALA A 573 2.34 -20.31 -20.20
C ALA A 573 1.43 -21.48 -20.61
N LYS A 574 0.11 -21.36 -20.40
CA LYS A 574 -0.88 -22.36 -20.82
C LYS A 574 -0.95 -22.52 -22.34
N LEU A 575 -0.90 -21.42 -23.08
CA LEU A 575 -0.92 -21.39 -24.54
C LEU A 575 0.34 -22.07 -25.09
N ASP A 576 1.52 -21.67 -24.61
CA ASP A 576 2.80 -22.19 -25.09
C ASP A 576 2.99 -23.67 -24.72
N THR A 577 2.53 -24.08 -23.54
CA THR A 577 2.50 -25.50 -23.16
C THR A 577 1.68 -26.32 -24.16
N ARG A 578 0.48 -25.84 -24.55
CA ARG A 578 -0.34 -26.52 -25.56
C ARG A 578 0.34 -26.57 -26.92
N ARG A 579 1.05 -25.49 -27.33
CA ARG A 579 1.81 -25.45 -28.59
C ARG A 579 2.94 -26.49 -28.60
N ILE A 580 3.70 -26.63 -27.51
CA ILE A 580 4.76 -27.64 -27.40
C ILE A 580 4.18 -29.06 -27.42
N LEU A 581 3.15 -29.33 -26.61
CA LEU A 581 2.59 -30.68 -26.46
C LEU A 581 2.04 -31.24 -27.77
N LYS A 582 1.47 -30.40 -28.66
CA LYS A 582 1.01 -30.81 -29.99
C LYS A 582 2.12 -31.39 -30.89
N ARG A 583 3.39 -31.07 -30.62
CA ARG A 583 4.55 -31.48 -31.41
C ARG A 583 5.51 -32.39 -30.64
N LEU A 584 5.18 -32.74 -29.38
CA LEU A 584 6.04 -33.52 -28.51
C LEU A 584 6.04 -34.99 -28.96
N ALA A 585 7.16 -35.42 -29.55
CA ALA A 585 7.39 -36.79 -29.96
C ALA A 585 8.77 -37.26 -29.48
N LYS A 586 9.02 -38.57 -29.55
CA LYS A 586 10.29 -39.21 -29.14
C LYS A 586 11.51 -38.63 -29.87
N GLU A 587 11.33 -38.24 -31.13
CA GLU A 587 12.39 -37.69 -31.99
C GLU A 587 12.86 -36.30 -31.53
N ASN A 588 11.93 -35.43 -31.13
CA ASN A 588 12.19 -34.03 -30.76
C ASN A 588 12.27 -33.81 -29.23
N LEU A 589 12.29 -34.90 -28.47
CA LEU A 589 12.19 -34.91 -27.01
C LEU A 589 13.23 -34.04 -26.29
N LYS A 590 14.48 -34.02 -26.77
CA LYS A 590 15.55 -33.27 -26.08
C LYS A 590 15.32 -31.76 -26.12
N GLN A 591 14.92 -31.22 -27.27
CA GLN A 591 14.68 -29.79 -27.44
C GLN A 591 13.35 -29.39 -26.79
N LEU A 592 12.25 -30.02 -27.19
CA LEU A 592 10.92 -29.70 -26.67
C LEU A 592 10.78 -30.03 -25.18
N GLY A 593 11.42 -31.10 -24.70
CA GLY A 593 11.42 -31.44 -23.27
C GLY A 593 12.14 -30.40 -22.40
N ARG A 594 13.23 -29.78 -22.90
CA ARG A 594 13.86 -28.64 -22.20
C ARG A 594 12.98 -27.40 -22.22
N MET A 595 12.22 -27.18 -23.29
CA MET A 595 11.28 -26.06 -23.37
C MET A 595 10.10 -26.24 -22.40
N VAL A 596 9.56 -27.46 -22.30
CA VAL A 596 8.56 -27.81 -21.28
C VAL A 596 9.09 -27.54 -19.88
N ALA A 597 10.33 -27.96 -19.59
CA ALA A 597 10.94 -27.72 -18.29
C ALA A 597 11.14 -26.23 -18.01
N LYS A 598 11.62 -25.44 -18.98
CA LYS A 598 11.73 -23.98 -18.84
C LYS A 598 10.39 -23.33 -18.51
N LEU A 599 9.30 -23.71 -19.18
CA LEU A 599 7.96 -23.22 -18.84
C LEU A 599 7.54 -23.67 -17.45
N ALA A 600 7.82 -24.92 -17.07
CA ALA A 600 7.51 -25.44 -15.74
C ALA A 600 8.32 -24.76 -14.62
N HIS A 601 9.57 -24.34 -14.87
CA HIS A 601 10.37 -23.60 -13.90
C HIS A 601 9.79 -22.20 -13.61
N ALA A 602 9.16 -21.56 -14.61
CA ALA A 602 8.51 -20.27 -14.45
C ALA A 602 7.09 -20.41 -13.86
N ASN A 603 6.27 -21.28 -14.45
CA ASN A 603 4.85 -21.42 -14.13
C ASN A 603 4.47 -22.89 -13.85
N PRO A 604 5.00 -23.50 -12.77
CA PRO A 604 4.90 -24.95 -12.56
C PRO A 604 3.46 -25.44 -12.48
N MET A 605 2.62 -24.75 -11.69
CA MET A 605 1.24 -25.15 -11.45
C MET A 605 0.41 -25.18 -12.74
N THR A 606 0.39 -24.07 -13.48
CA THR A 606 -0.37 -23.95 -14.74
C THR A 606 0.11 -24.93 -15.81
N VAL A 607 1.44 -25.08 -15.96
CA VAL A 607 2.05 -25.95 -16.97
C VAL A 607 1.78 -27.41 -16.67
N LEU A 608 2.03 -27.88 -15.44
CA LEU A 608 1.83 -29.27 -15.05
C LEU A 608 0.36 -29.66 -15.10
N ARG A 609 -0.56 -28.80 -14.64
CA ARG A 609 -2.01 -29.01 -14.80
C ARG A 609 -2.42 -29.18 -16.25
N THR A 610 -1.91 -28.31 -17.14
CA THR A 610 -2.20 -28.37 -18.57
C THR A 610 -1.68 -29.66 -19.20
N ILE A 611 -0.48 -30.10 -18.80
CA ILE A 611 0.13 -31.36 -19.27
C ILE A 611 -0.70 -32.56 -18.80
N VAL A 612 -1.05 -32.63 -17.51
CA VAL A 612 -1.85 -33.74 -16.97
C VAL A 612 -3.21 -33.81 -17.66
N HIS A 613 -3.86 -32.67 -17.92
CA HIS A 613 -5.12 -32.63 -18.68
C HIS A 613 -4.99 -33.20 -20.10
N GLN A 614 -3.87 -32.96 -20.78
CA GLN A 614 -3.61 -33.57 -22.09
C GLN A 614 -3.34 -35.07 -22.01
N ILE A 615 -2.67 -35.54 -20.95
CA ILE A 615 -2.40 -36.96 -20.73
C ILE A 615 -3.69 -37.73 -20.41
N GLU A 616 -4.63 -37.12 -19.66
CA GLU A 616 -5.94 -37.71 -19.39
C GLU A 616 -6.69 -38.03 -20.71
N ALA A 617 -6.55 -37.18 -21.72
CA ALA A 617 -7.19 -37.35 -23.03
C ALA A 617 -6.42 -38.29 -23.97
N TYR A 618 -5.09 -38.30 -23.93
CA TYR A 618 -4.24 -38.99 -24.90
C TYR A 618 -3.17 -39.87 -24.23
N ARG A 619 -3.43 -41.18 -24.18
CA ARG A 619 -2.55 -42.16 -23.53
C ARG A 619 -1.16 -42.29 -24.19
N ASP A 620 -1.07 -42.12 -25.50
CA ASP A 620 0.19 -42.27 -26.24
C ASP A 620 1.24 -41.19 -25.88
N MET A 621 0.78 -40.04 -25.36
CA MET A 621 1.66 -38.97 -24.89
C MET A 621 2.33 -39.25 -23.55
N ILE A 622 1.96 -40.32 -22.84
CA ILE A 622 2.53 -40.64 -21.53
C ILE A 622 4.05 -40.82 -21.61
N THR A 623 4.54 -41.65 -22.54
CA THR A 623 5.97 -41.97 -22.58
C THR A 623 6.86 -40.78 -22.97
N PRO A 624 6.53 -39.98 -24.00
CA PRO A 624 7.33 -38.78 -24.30
C PRO A 624 7.27 -37.72 -23.20
N VAL A 625 6.13 -37.54 -22.53
CA VAL A 625 6.01 -36.56 -21.43
C VAL A 625 6.81 -37.00 -20.21
N VAL A 626 6.69 -38.27 -19.79
CA VAL A 626 7.48 -38.82 -18.68
C VAL A 626 8.97 -38.72 -18.99
N ASP A 627 9.38 -38.87 -20.24
CA ASP A 627 10.77 -38.68 -20.64
C ASP A 627 11.21 -37.20 -20.61
N ALA A 628 10.32 -36.26 -20.94
CA ALA A 628 10.56 -34.83 -20.87
C ALA A 628 10.73 -34.33 -19.42
N PHE A 629 10.06 -34.98 -18.47
CA PHE A 629 10.10 -34.63 -17.04
C PHE A 629 11.45 -34.90 -16.37
N LYS A 630 12.45 -35.40 -17.10
CA LYS A 630 13.83 -35.55 -16.62
C LYS A 630 14.44 -34.21 -16.20
N TYR A 631 14.01 -33.12 -16.81
CA TYR A 631 14.56 -31.79 -16.58
C TYR A 631 13.83 -31.00 -15.48
N LEU A 632 12.84 -31.59 -14.81
CA LEU A 632 12.10 -30.92 -13.75
C LEU A 632 12.88 -30.85 -12.42
N THR A 633 12.57 -29.85 -11.61
CA THR A 633 13.10 -29.68 -10.25
C THR A 633 12.28 -30.42 -9.21
N GLN A 634 12.76 -30.48 -7.95
CA GLN A 634 12.02 -31.12 -6.86
C GLN A 634 10.71 -30.39 -6.54
N LEU A 635 10.68 -29.06 -6.65
CA LEU A 635 9.46 -28.26 -6.49
C LEU A 635 8.38 -28.69 -7.48
N GLU A 636 8.75 -28.83 -8.75
CA GLU A 636 7.82 -29.26 -9.80
C GLU A 636 7.32 -30.68 -9.60
N TYR A 637 8.16 -31.59 -9.08
CA TYR A 637 7.71 -32.94 -8.75
C TYR A 637 6.69 -32.96 -7.61
N ASP A 638 6.86 -32.12 -6.58
CA ASP A 638 5.90 -32.00 -5.47
C ASP A 638 4.56 -31.40 -5.95
N ILE A 639 4.63 -30.34 -6.76
CA ILE A 639 3.45 -29.72 -7.38
C ILE A 639 2.75 -30.73 -8.31
N LEU A 640 3.49 -31.54 -9.05
CA LEU A 640 2.92 -32.56 -9.93
C LEU A 640 2.15 -33.63 -9.14
N GLU A 641 2.64 -34.05 -7.97
CA GLU A 641 1.90 -34.94 -7.08
C GLU A 641 0.58 -34.31 -6.63
N TYR A 642 0.64 -33.05 -6.18
CA TYR A 642 -0.56 -32.29 -5.80
C TYR A 642 -1.57 -32.19 -6.96
N VAL A 643 -1.14 -31.84 -8.17
CA VAL A 643 -2.00 -31.75 -9.36
C VAL A 643 -2.68 -33.10 -9.63
N VAL A 644 -1.96 -34.22 -9.54
CA VAL A 644 -2.54 -35.56 -9.74
C VAL A 644 -3.60 -35.87 -8.68
N ILE A 645 -3.35 -35.57 -7.42
CA ILE A 645 -4.32 -35.75 -6.32
C ILE A 645 -5.54 -34.87 -6.54
N GLU A 646 -5.35 -33.62 -6.95
CA GLU A 646 -6.44 -32.69 -7.25
C GLU A 646 -7.32 -33.20 -8.39
N ARG A 647 -6.72 -33.75 -9.46
CA ARG A 647 -7.48 -34.43 -10.52
C ARG A 647 -8.26 -35.60 -9.93
N LEU A 648 -7.65 -36.49 -9.15
CA LEU A 648 -8.35 -37.62 -8.55
C LEU A 648 -9.53 -37.20 -7.64
N ALA A 649 -9.37 -36.09 -6.93
CA ALA A 649 -10.36 -35.54 -6.00
C ALA A 649 -11.45 -34.69 -6.67
N GLN A 650 -11.29 -34.31 -7.94
CA GLN A 650 -12.25 -33.44 -8.63
C GLN A 650 -13.63 -34.10 -8.73
N GLY A 651 -14.62 -33.49 -8.07
CA GLY A 651 -16.01 -33.95 -8.08
C GLY A 651 -16.69 -33.79 -9.45
N GLY A 652 -17.76 -34.55 -9.68
CA GLY A 652 -18.57 -34.46 -10.91
C GLY A 652 -18.01 -35.23 -12.11
N ARG A 653 -16.92 -35.99 -11.93
CA ARG A 653 -16.40 -36.92 -12.95
C ARG A 653 -16.72 -38.35 -12.56
N ASP A 654 -17.51 -39.02 -13.38
CA ASP A 654 -17.75 -40.45 -13.18
C ASP A 654 -16.46 -41.23 -13.42
N LYS A 655 -16.10 -42.01 -12.40
CA LYS A 655 -14.91 -42.87 -12.37
C LYS A 655 -15.14 -44.19 -13.11
N LEU A 656 -16.41 -44.52 -13.33
CA LEU A 656 -16.88 -45.63 -14.15
C LEU A 656 -17.49 -45.06 -15.44
N LYS A 657 -17.36 -45.81 -16.53
CA LYS A 657 -18.10 -45.57 -17.77
C LYS A 657 -19.60 -45.83 -17.52
N ASP A 658 -20.42 -45.38 -18.46
CA ASP A 658 -21.87 -45.59 -18.47
C ASP A 658 -22.27 -47.08 -18.35
N ASP A 659 -21.37 -47.99 -18.76
CA ASP A 659 -21.51 -49.44 -18.59
C ASP A 659 -21.53 -49.92 -17.13
N GLY A 660 -21.14 -49.07 -16.17
CA GLY A 660 -21.02 -49.39 -14.74
C GLY A 660 -19.90 -50.37 -14.36
N LEU A 661 -19.28 -51.04 -15.35
CA LEU A 661 -18.24 -52.05 -15.16
C LEU A 661 -16.83 -51.58 -15.55
N ASN A 662 -16.73 -50.75 -16.60
CA ASN A 662 -15.45 -50.30 -17.13
C ASN A 662 -15.02 -49.00 -16.43
N LEU A 663 -13.73 -48.87 -16.10
CA LEU A 663 -13.18 -47.59 -15.63
C LEU A 663 -13.17 -46.57 -16.75
N SER A 664 -13.41 -45.31 -16.41
CA SER A 664 -13.29 -44.19 -17.33
C SER A 664 -11.89 -44.10 -17.92
N ASP A 665 -11.79 -43.80 -19.22
CA ASP A 665 -10.50 -43.82 -19.94
C ASP A 665 -9.50 -42.80 -19.37
N TRP A 666 -9.99 -41.65 -18.89
CA TRP A 666 -9.18 -40.63 -18.24
C TRP A 666 -8.47 -41.15 -16.98
N LEU A 667 -9.16 -41.96 -16.16
CA LEU A 667 -8.63 -42.50 -14.92
C LEU A 667 -7.60 -43.60 -15.20
N GLN A 668 -7.82 -44.42 -16.24
CA GLN A 668 -6.85 -45.42 -16.69
C GLN A 668 -5.58 -44.76 -17.23
N SER A 669 -5.70 -43.71 -18.04
CA SER A 669 -4.56 -42.94 -18.55
C SER A 669 -3.78 -42.29 -17.42
N LEU A 670 -4.46 -41.68 -16.44
CA LEU A 670 -3.84 -41.03 -15.28
C LEU A 670 -3.09 -42.04 -14.39
N ALA A 671 -3.68 -43.20 -14.11
CA ALA A 671 -3.04 -44.27 -13.34
C ALA A 671 -1.80 -44.83 -14.06
N SER A 672 -1.90 -45.08 -15.37
CA SER A 672 -0.78 -45.50 -16.20
C SER A 672 0.34 -44.46 -16.19
N PHE A 673 0.01 -43.19 -16.33
CA PHE A 673 0.97 -42.08 -16.28
C PHE A 673 1.73 -42.05 -14.96
N TRP A 674 1.01 -42.05 -13.84
CA TRP A 674 1.60 -41.98 -12.51
C TRP A 674 2.50 -43.20 -12.23
N GLY A 675 2.09 -44.40 -12.63
CA GLY A 675 2.90 -45.61 -12.49
C GLY A 675 4.23 -45.54 -13.26
N HIS A 676 4.21 -45.04 -14.50
CA HIS A 676 5.43 -44.84 -15.30
C HIS A 676 6.36 -43.79 -14.67
N LEU A 677 5.77 -42.71 -14.16
CA LEU A 677 6.49 -41.62 -13.54
C LEU A 677 7.21 -42.06 -12.25
N CYS A 678 6.50 -42.74 -11.35
CA CYS A 678 7.04 -43.24 -10.07
C CYS A 678 8.14 -44.29 -10.27
N LYS A 679 8.02 -45.11 -11.32
CA LYS A 679 9.04 -46.07 -11.72
C LYS A 679 10.32 -45.39 -12.22
N LYS A 680 10.19 -44.26 -12.92
CA LYS A 680 11.31 -43.58 -13.58
C LYS A 680 12.02 -42.57 -12.67
N TYR A 681 11.30 -41.88 -11.78
CA TYR A 681 11.84 -40.84 -10.92
C TYR A 681 11.66 -41.17 -9.43
N PRO A 682 12.67 -41.83 -8.81
CA PRO A 682 12.67 -42.13 -7.39
C PRO A 682 12.82 -40.93 -6.44
N SER A 683 12.80 -39.69 -6.94
CA SER A 683 12.85 -38.45 -6.16
C SER A 683 11.46 -37.89 -5.76
N MET A 684 10.36 -38.30 -6.41
CA MET A 684 8.98 -37.85 -6.15
C MET A 684 8.26 -38.39 -4.89
N GLU A 685 7.96 -37.58 -3.89
CA GLU A 685 7.34 -38.05 -2.63
C GLU A 685 6.08 -38.95 -2.84
N LEU A 686 5.97 -40.02 -2.02
CA LEU A 686 4.86 -41.00 -1.96
C LEU A 686 3.64 -40.57 -1.13
N ARG A 687 3.89 -39.66 -0.19
CA ARG A 687 3.16 -39.62 1.07
C ARG A 687 1.75 -39.07 0.90
N GLY A 688 1.62 -37.98 0.15
CA GLY A 688 0.34 -37.31 -0.08
C GLY A 688 -0.66 -38.23 -0.77
N LEU A 689 -0.21 -38.93 -1.81
CA LEU A 689 -1.06 -39.87 -2.55
C LEU A 689 -1.51 -41.06 -1.69
N PHE A 690 -0.61 -41.67 -0.91
CA PHE A 690 -1.02 -42.78 -0.03
C PHE A 690 -1.98 -42.33 1.06
N GLN A 691 -1.77 -41.16 1.64
CA GLN A 691 -2.71 -40.59 2.61
C GLN A 691 -4.08 -40.35 1.97
N TYR A 692 -4.11 -39.84 0.73
CA TYR A 692 -5.34 -39.66 -0.03
C TYR A 692 -6.10 -40.99 -0.22
N LEU A 693 -5.40 -42.04 -0.68
CA LEU A 693 -5.98 -43.37 -0.88
C LEU A 693 -6.54 -43.96 0.42
N VAL A 694 -5.81 -43.83 1.53
CA VAL A 694 -6.26 -44.29 2.87
C VAL A 694 -7.51 -43.52 3.32
N ASN A 695 -7.55 -42.20 3.10
CA ASN A 695 -8.70 -41.38 3.45
C ASN A 695 -9.95 -41.77 2.64
N GLN A 696 -9.78 -42.16 1.39
CA GLN A 696 -10.87 -42.51 0.48
C GLN A 696 -11.42 -43.91 0.77
N LEU A 697 -10.52 -44.83 1.11
CA LEU A 697 -10.86 -46.11 1.72
C LEU A 697 -11.70 -45.97 2.99
N LYS A 698 -11.28 -45.08 3.89
CA LYS A 698 -11.99 -44.84 5.15
C LYS A 698 -13.41 -44.28 4.92
N LYS A 699 -13.62 -43.56 3.81
CA LYS A 699 -14.94 -43.05 3.39
C LYS A 699 -15.82 -44.11 2.71
N GLY A 700 -15.32 -45.34 2.52
CA GLY A 700 -16.03 -46.40 1.78
C GLY A 700 -16.10 -46.16 0.27
N GLN A 701 -15.37 -45.16 -0.24
CA GLN A 701 -15.27 -44.90 -1.68
C GLN A 701 -14.17 -45.77 -2.28
N GLY A 702 -14.46 -47.06 -2.44
CA GLY A 702 -13.53 -48.02 -3.03
C GLY A 702 -13.14 -47.73 -4.47
N ILE A 703 -13.81 -46.81 -5.17
CA ILE A 703 -13.62 -46.60 -6.62
C ILE A 703 -12.20 -46.11 -6.97
N GLU A 704 -11.52 -45.42 -6.07
CA GLU A 704 -10.09 -45.06 -6.27
C GLU A 704 -9.13 -46.24 -6.05
N LEU A 705 -9.66 -47.34 -5.51
CA LEU A 705 -9.07 -48.66 -5.47
C LEU A 705 -9.75 -49.65 -6.44
N VAL A 706 -10.60 -49.22 -7.36
CA VAL A 706 -11.25 -50.07 -8.37
C VAL A 706 -10.37 -50.00 -9.62
N LEU A 707 -9.96 -51.05 -10.34
CA LEU A 707 -10.47 -52.41 -10.63
C LEU A 707 -9.34 -53.31 -11.21
N LEU A 708 -8.98 -54.42 -10.55
CA LEU A 708 -8.13 -55.47 -11.15
C LEU A 708 -8.94 -56.16 -12.26
N GLN A 709 -8.38 -56.17 -13.47
CA GLN A 709 -8.65 -57.06 -14.61
C GLN A 709 -10.11 -57.34 -15.01
N VAL A 710 -10.51 -56.74 -16.15
CA VAL A 710 -11.49 -57.35 -17.06
C VAL A 710 -10.75 -58.48 -17.79
N CYS A 711 -11.03 -59.73 -17.43
CA CYS A 711 -11.07 -60.88 -18.34
C CYS A 711 -11.93 -61.97 -17.68
N GLN A 712 -13.12 -62.14 -18.26
CA GLN A 712 -14.22 -63.08 -18.03
C GLN A 712 -13.90 -64.36 -17.23
N GLY A 713 -14.73 -64.64 -16.20
CA GLY A 713 -14.77 -65.99 -15.61
C GLY A 713 -15.40 -66.24 -14.23
N ASN A 714 -16.00 -65.29 -13.51
CA ASN A 714 -16.89 -65.63 -12.37
C ASN A 714 -17.62 -64.40 -11.78
N PRO A 715 -18.92 -64.49 -11.41
CA PRO A 715 -19.65 -63.40 -10.76
C PRO A 715 -19.44 -63.46 -9.25
N GLY A 716 -18.48 -62.70 -8.73
CA GLY A 716 -18.28 -62.55 -7.29
C GLY A 716 -16.97 -61.86 -6.95
N CYS A 717 -17.03 -60.55 -6.71
CA CYS A 717 -15.98 -59.69 -6.14
C CYS A 717 -14.89 -59.13 -7.11
N PRO A 718 -15.01 -57.85 -7.52
CA PRO A 718 -13.94 -57.11 -8.21
C PRO A 718 -13.24 -56.04 -7.33
N GLY A 719 -11.90 -55.88 -7.39
CA GLY A 719 -11.20 -54.71 -6.80
C GLY A 719 -9.65 -54.68 -6.91
N LEU A 720 -9.06 -53.48 -7.06
CA LEU A 720 -7.63 -53.01 -7.15
C LEU A 720 -7.02 -52.74 -8.55
N ARG A 721 -7.05 -51.51 -9.11
CA ARG A 721 -6.16 -51.10 -10.25
C ARG A 721 -5.16 -49.99 -9.96
N VAL A 722 -5.51 -48.88 -9.32
CA VAL A 722 -4.56 -47.76 -9.18
C VAL A 722 -3.38 -48.13 -8.28
N TRP A 723 -3.67 -48.73 -7.12
CA TRP A 723 -2.64 -49.30 -6.25
C TRP A 723 -1.94 -50.50 -6.91
N TRP A 724 -2.68 -51.33 -7.63
CA TRP A 724 -2.11 -52.49 -8.31
C TRP A 724 -1.16 -52.11 -9.45
N GLU A 725 -1.54 -51.20 -10.33
CA GLU A 725 -0.71 -50.72 -11.44
C GLU A 725 0.50 -49.94 -10.91
N LEU A 726 0.35 -49.22 -9.78
CA LEU A 726 1.47 -48.61 -9.07
C LEU A 726 2.44 -49.68 -8.51
N VAL A 727 1.94 -50.71 -7.81
CA VAL A 727 2.77 -51.83 -7.31
C VAL A 727 3.36 -52.67 -8.45
N GLN A 728 2.59 -52.93 -9.50
CA GLN A 728 3.01 -53.66 -10.69
C GLN A 728 4.10 -52.89 -11.45
N GLN A 729 4.00 -51.56 -11.57
CA GLN A 729 5.02 -50.76 -12.26
C GLN A 729 6.24 -50.46 -11.38
N MET A 730 6.06 -50.23 -10.07
CA MET A 730 7.14 -49.88 -9.14
C MET A 730 7.89 -51.08 -8.54
N ALA A 731 7.20 -52.19 -8.30
CA ALA A 731 7.76 -53.41 -7.72
C ALA A 731 7.83 -54.58 -8.72
N ASN A 732 7.34 -54.39 -9.96
CA ASN A 732 7.30 -55.43 -11.00
C ASN A 732 6.64 -56.73 -10.52
N VAL A 733 5.63 -56.60 -9.66
CA VAL A 733 4.80 -57.72 -9.21
C VAL A 733 3.78 -57.99 -10.31
N GLN A 734 4.05 -59.00 -11.14
CA GLN A 734 3.11 -59.45 -12.15
C GLN A 734 2.16 -60.47 -11.53
N TYR A 735 0.87 -60.30 -11.76
CA TYR A 735 -0.12 -61.31 -11.43
C TYR A 735 -0.01 -62.41 -12.49
N THR A 736 0.36 -63.61 -12.07
CA THR A 736 0.54 -64.76 -12.96
C THR A 736 -0.65 -65.69 -12.75
N GLU A 737 -1.76 -65.42 -13.44
CA GLU A 737 -2.98 -66.25 -13.37
C GLU A 737 -2.80 -67.60 -14.05
N ASN A 738 -2.03 -67.63 -15.13
CA ASN A 738 -1.85 -68.80 -15.98
C ASN A 738 -0.43 -69.34 -15.84
N LEU A 739 -0.10 -69.80 -14.64
CA LEU A 739 1.14 -70.56 -14.43
C LEU A 739 0.95 -71.97 -14.98
N THR A 740 1.90 -72.43 -15.79
CA THR A 740 1.95 -73.86 -16.15
C THR A 740 2.21 -74.71 -14.90
N GLU A 741 1.83 -75.98 -14.91
CA GLU A 741 2.11 -76.89 -13.78
C GLU A 741 3.61 -76.91 -13.43
N GLU A 742 4.49 -76.89 -14.43
CA GLU A 742 5.94 -76.77 -14.24
C GLU A 742 6.37 -75.47 -13.54
N GLN A 743 5.66 -74.36 -13.80
CA GLN A 743 5.93 -73.07 -13.14
C GLN A 743 5.40 -73.05 -11.70
N LEU A 744 4.28 -73.72 -11.43
CA LEU A 744 3.75 -73.90 -10.07
C LEU A 744 4.69 -74.76 -9.22
N ASP A 745 5.20 -75.86 -9.77
CA ASP A 745 6.21 -76.71 -9.11
C ASP A 745 7.51 -75.92 -8.88
N ALA A 746 7.90 -75.10 -9.86
CA ALA A 746 9.06 -74.24 -9.72
C ALA A 746 8.88 -73.15 -8.65
N MET A 747 7.64 -72.69 -8.43
CA MET A 747 7.28 -71.79 -7.32
C MET A 747 7.33 -72.45 -5.94
N ALA A 748 7.20 -73.77 -5.84
CA ALA A 748 7.40 -74.51 -4.60
C ALA A 748 8.89 -74.69 -4.22
N GLY A 749 9.80 -74.53 -5.18
CA GLY A 749 11.25 -74.70 -5.03
C GLY A 749 11.97 -73.61 -4.22
N SER A 750 13.31 -73.63 -4.25
CA SER A 750 14.17 -72.63 -3.59
C SER A 750 14.04 -71.24 -4.22
N GLU A 751 14.47 -70.20 -3.53
CA GLU A 751 14.33 -68.80 -3.96
C GLU A 751 14.88 -68.53 -5.38
N THR A 752 15.96 -69.20 -5.76
CA THR A 752 16.53 -69.16 -7.12
C THR A 752 15.59 -69.74 -8.18
N LEU A 753 14.86 -70.80 -7.83
CA LEU A 753 13.98 -71.55 -8.71
C LEU A 753 12.63 -70.82 -8.86
N ARG A 754 12.11 -70.24 -7.77
CA ARG A 754 10.98 -69.29 -7.79
C ARG A 754 11.28 -68.05 -8.63
N TYR A 755 12.51 -67.54 -8.52
CA TYR A 755 12.95 -66.41 -9.34
C TYR A 755 12.98 -66.76 -10.82
N GLN A 756 13.50 -67.92 -11.21
CA GLN A 756 13.49 -68.35 -12.62
C GLN A 756 12.09 -68.60 -13.16
N ALA A 757 11.20 -69.20 -12.36
CA ALA A 757 9.79 -69.40 -12.71
C ALA A 757 9.05 -68.09 -13.00
N THR A 758 9.38 -67.03 -12.25
CA THR A 758 8.75 -65.70 -12.38
C THR A 758 9.47 -64.75 -13.35
N SER A 759 10.69 -65.07 -13.80
CA SER A 759 11.53 -64.14 -14.58
C SER A 759 11.60 -64.43 -16.08
N PHE A 760 10.77 -65.32 -16.62
CA PHE A 760 10.72 -65.55 -18.08
C PHE A 760 10.30 -64.26 -18.81
N GLY A 761 11.27 -63.54 -19.38
CA GLY A 761 11.09 -62.32 -20.18
C GLY A 761 11.56 -61.00 -19.55
N VAL A 762 12.02 -60.97 -18.28
CA VAL A 762 12.48 -59.72 -17.63
C VAL A 762 13.98 -59.80 -17.31
N THR A 763 14.73 -58.83 -17.83
CA THR A 763 16.19 -58.76 -17.68
C THR A 763 16.64 -58.55 -16.23
N ARG A 764 17.73 -59.25 -15.92
CA ARG A 764 18.28 -59.63 -14.61
C ARG A 764 18.58 -58.52 -13.59
N ASN A 765 18.47 -57.21 -13.88
CA ASN A 765 18.96 -56.17 -12.95
C ASN A 765 18.46 -54.75 -13.30
N ASN A 766 17.20 -54.44 -12.99
CA ASN A 766 16.80 -53.03 -12.96
C ASN A 766 17.11 -52.45 -11.58
N LYS A 767 18.32 -51.90 -11.42
CA LYS A 767 18.69 -51.07 -10.25
C LYS A 767 17.63 -50.00 -9.95
N ALA A 768 16.95 -49.51 -10.99
CA ALA A 768 15.82 -48.59 -10.88
C ALA A 768 14.60 -49.21 -10.16
N LEU A 769 14.24 -50.47 -10.47
CA LEU A 769 13.13 -51.18 -9.83
C LEU A 769 13.40 -51.45 -8.34
N PHE A 770 14.63 -51.82 -8.00
CA PHE A 770 14.99 -52.04 -6.60
C PHE A 770 14.90 -50.75 -5.78
N LYS A 771 15.36 -49.63 -6.35
CA LYS A 771 15.22 -48.30 -5.73
C LYS A 771 13.76 -47.88 -5.59
N SER A 772 12.92 -48.07 -6.62
CA SER A 772 11.49 -47.74 -6.53
C SER A 772 10.75 -48.63 -5.53
N THR A 773 11.12 -49.90 -5.41
CA THR A 773 10.51 -50.84 -4.44
C THR A 773 10.86 -50.48 -3.00
N ASN A 774 12.14 -50.20 -2.70
CA ASN A 774 12.55 -49.76 -1.36
C ASN A 774 11.89 -48.44 -0.98
N ARG A 775 11.75 -47.53 -1.94
CA ARG A 775 11.06 -46.26 -1.69
C ARG A 775 9.57 -46.43 -1.41
N LEU A 776 8.89 -47.30 -2.17
CA LEU A 776 7.50 -47.65 -1.92
C LEU A 776 7.34 -48.16 -0.48
N ARG A 777 8.28 -49.01 -0.03
CA ARG A 777 8.36 -49.46 1.36
C ARG A 777 8.54 -48.31 2.33
N ASP A 778 9.53 -47.44 2.11
CA ASP A 778 9.86 -46.32 3.00
C ASP A 778 8.70 -45.31 3.09
N SER A 779 7.93 -45.13 2.00
CA SER A 779 6.77 -44.23 1.97
C SER A 779 5.55 -44.80 2.71
N LEU A 780 5.40 -46.13 2.73
CA LEU A 780 4.33 -46.83 3.45
C LEU A 780 4.68 -47.07 4.93
N LEU A 781 5.96 -47.21 5.23
CA LEU A 781 6.54 -47.42 6.57
C LEU A 781 7.55 -46.31 6.90
N PRO A 782 7.12 -45.04 7.00
CA PRO A 782 8.00 -43.97 7.44
C PRO A 782 8.48 -44.20 8.87
N LYS A 783 9.64 -43.63 9.21
CA LYS A 783 10.19 -43.65 10.57
C LYS A 783 9.32 -42.85 11.54
N ASP A 784 8.70 -41.78 11.04
CA ASP A 784 7.78 -40.91 11.77
C ASP A 784 6.32 -41.30 11.51
N GLU A 785 5.43 -41.12 12.49
CA GLU A 785 3.99 -41.40 12.33
C GLU A 785 3.31 -40.40 11.36
N PRO A 786 2.19 -40.77 10.68
CA PRO A 786 1.49 -42.06 10.74
C PRO A 786 2.08 -43.12 9.80
N LYS A 787 2.23 -44.35 10.29
CA LYS A 787 2.54 -45.52 9.46
C LYS A 787 1.33 -45.95 8.65
N LEU A 788 1.37 -45.75 7.33
CA LEU A 788 0.24 -45.99 6.43
C LEU A 788 0.06 -47.46 6.03
N ALA A 789 1.10 -48.28 6.12
CA ALA A 789 1.05 -49.69 5.69
C ALA A 789 -0.03 -50.53 6.41
N ILE A 790 -0.10 -50.43 7.74
CA ILE A 790 -1.03 -51.25 8.55
C ILE A 790 -2.48 -50.79 8.34
N PRO A 791 -2.83 -49.49 8.44
CA PRO A 791 -4.17 -49.00 8.12
C PRO A 791 -4.60 -49.36 6.70
N LEU A 792 -3.71 -49.23 5.72
CA LEU A 792 -4.02 -49.57 4.33
C LEU A 792 -4.34 -51.06 4.16
N LEU A 793 -3.54 -51.95 4.77
CA LEU A 793 -3.76 -53.39 4.73
C LEU A 793 -5.12 -53.77 5.35
N LEU A 794 -5.44 -53.21 6.52
CA LEU A 794 -6.70 -53.45 7.22
C LEU A 794 -7.90 -52.97 6.41
N LEU A 795 -7.82 -51.76 5.85
CA LEU A 795 -8.90 -51.17 5.04
C LEU A 795 -9.11 -51.95 3.73
N ILE A 796 -8.06 -52.44 3.09
CA ILE A 796 -8.17 -53.32 1.91
C ILE A 796 -8.83 -54.65 2.28
N ALA A 797 -8.44 -55.27 3.41
CA ALA A 797 -9.03 -56.52 3.87
C ALA A 797 -10.53 -56.37 4.19
N GLN A 798 -10.91 -55.29 4.87
CA GLN A 798 -12.30 -54.96 5.17
C GLN A 798 -13.14 -54.75 3.89
N HIS A 799 -12.61 -54.01 2.91
CA HIS A 799 -13.33 -53.72 1.67
C HIS A 799 -13.46 -54.93 0.74
N ARG A 800 -12.55 -55.92 0.84
CA ARG A 800 -12.63 -57.19 0.09
C ARG A 800 -13.49 -58.26 0.79
N SER A 801 -14.01 -57.98 1.98
CA SER A 801 -14.76 -58.96 2.80
C SER A 801 -14.00 -60.27 3.03
N VAL A 802 -12.67 -60.22 3.11
CA VAL A 802 -11.81 -61.40 3.36
C VAL A 802 -11.35 -61.38 4.83
N PRO A 803 -11.51 -62.48 5.60
CA PRO A 803 -10.99 -62.57 6.96
C PRO A 803 -9.45 -62.47 6.96
N LEU A 804 -8.91 -61.70 7.92
CA LEU A 804 -7.47 -61.41 8.11
C LEU A 804 -6.55 -62.65 8.05
N TRP A 805 -7.07 -63.81 8.41
CA TRP A 805 -6.33 -65.07 8.41
C TRP A 805 -6.01 -65.61 6.99
N LEU A 806 -6.91 -65.39 6.02
CA LEU A 806 -6.70 -65.77 4.62
C LEU A 806 -5.76 -64.82 3.88
N THR A 807 -5.76 -63.53 4.26
CA THR A 807 -4.81 -62.56 3.73
C THR A 807 -3.42 -62.75 4.28
N VAL A 808 -3.21 -63.15 5.54
CA VAL A 808 -1.87 -63.45 6.08
C VAL A 808 -1.23 -64.67 5.41
N ILE A 809 -1.98 -65.74 5.16
CA ILE A 809 -1.46 -66.93 4.46
C ILE A 809 -1.14 -66.63 2.98
N ALA A 810 -1.90 -65.77 2.31
CA ALA A 810 -1.52 -65.26 0.99
C ALA A 810 -0.34 -64.28 1.08
N SER A 811 -0.23 -63.48 2.14
CA SER A 811 0.84 -62.51 2.36
C SER A 811 2.18 -63.16 2.70
N ASP A 812 2.20 -64.36 3.26
CA ASP A 812 3.41 -65.17 3.39
C ASP A 812 3.97 -65.62 2.02
N MET A 813 3.20 -65.48 0.93
CA MET A 813 3.72 -65.58 -0.44
C MET A 813 4.04 -64.23 -1.08
N TYR A 814 3.33 -63.14 -0.73
CA TYR A 814 3.40 -61.87 -1.46
C TYR A 814 4.16 -60.73 -0.75
N PHE A 815 4.33 -60.76 0.58
CA PHE A 815 5.11 -59.77 1.34
C PHE A 815 6.56 -60.20 1.61
N VAL A 816 6.91 -61.47 1.35
CA VAL A 816 8.27 -62.04 1.54
C VAL A 816 9.35 -61.32 0.73
N ARG A 817 9.00 -60.60 -0.35
CA ARG A 817 9.96 -59.77 -1.09
C ARG A 817 10.31 -58.43 -0.43
N LEU A 818 9.59 -58.00 0.61
CA LEU A 818 9.81 -56.69 1.27
C LEU A 818 10.27 -56.78 2.73
N SER A 819 10.21 -57.96 3.35
CA SER A 819 10.42 -58.15 4.80
C SER A 819 11.65 -59.01 5.17
N HIS A 820 12.69 -59.09 4.34
CA HIS A 820 13.90 -59.86 4.68
C HIS A 820 14.85 -59.19 5.72
N SER A 821 14.33 -58.42 6.69
CA SER A 821 15.18 -57.92 7.80
C SER A 821 14.52 -57.76 9.17
N TYR A 822 13.23 -58.03 9.35
CA TYR A 822 12.62 -57.97 10.69
C TYR A 822 11.58 -59.07 10.85
N ALA A 823 12.07 -60.31 10.94
CA ALA A 823 11.34 -61.43 11.51
C ALA A 823 11.81 -61.63 12.96
N VAL A 824 11.66 -60.61 13.79
CA VAL A 824 11.65 -60.73 15.26
C VAL A 824 10.72 -59.63 15.75
N VAL A 825 9.80 -59.98 16.66
CA VAL A 825 8.69 -59.17 17.19
C VAL A 825 7.40 -59.23 16.36
N PHE A 826 6.91 -60.47 16.16
CA PHE A 826 5.54 -60.83 16.52
C PHE A 826 5.58 -62.13 17.32
#